data_AF-A0AAD8UWT6-F1
#
_entry.id   AF-A0AAD8UWT6-F1
#
_cell.length_a   1.000
_cell.length_b   1.000
_cell.length_c   1.000
_cell.angle_alpha   90.00
_cell.angle_beta   90.00
_cell.angle_gamma   90.00
#
_symmetry.space_group_name_H-M   'P 1'
#
loop_
_entity.id
_entity.type
_entity.pdbx_description
1 polymer ?
#
loop_
_entity_poly.entity_id
_entity_poly.type
_entity_poly.pdbx_seq_one_letter_code
_entity_poly.pdbx_strand_id
1 'polypeptide(L)'
;MRMVSGGVGIFGMGKEDWSLVRNVNRGIEETLQEILSRQSKSSSFNGASKPPKILLDAVSWTEEGPRVLISKFERKVDYNRAAQFFNLDRVRSLLAAKGHAVDPKERVQLDADYQIRHAIDLLLHIRSQGCEASDTTLARDYSDEQLRNTPAGVEKVISKVTNYASYNSPFSIGLIPPDKRIKHVSSNGPCYSQLFFSLLDGVNKTLAHIANGESYDLDDVSESCSHIDLFVGTEGTGATYVYEILDDYATFGLVKVKTYLERPSSLSDMFKNIRDADVVHLGDVGKYKADIGFSFAPCGFLLPYHLGVTSLLSELKIINTTTPLAGASAGTLNIVCATSIKPDLTEVLAICEHMSEEAMRYGVRYRIDDMMKTLLKEEIKPGTYLAVNRRIGTLSIALASKRLLSYKGMFVSQFLDDGDLMDGVRASCNIPHYSTTGSVMFRGEKCYDGYFANKSRKLLCQDTAALRTVRVTPFVMGRAMIRRQKLRNDYIGPLLMNKDRYVVHYLRLKCFLSALWRRKIDYESCGRKPDWRLEVSMIMDAYEMLSGGQLAFRQSTWSDLMKIWSFENPSKRFESRNEPKMVLEEPEIAKLFRVVIASELVNEVGRNSSLSARNFSGSLEGVNIIGKFGYRGFIPMLPLMRFRATPHCLMDWLQYEYETSSNNRHPFVANSTTQDAELTTLKAILHSLTPPESLAYHYTEFPYLLPNSAGNMHRLTVALSSCSRGDLRYLFDLGRCDAFRWLINEYISFENWLYLRIKQLEKRAKPKSGVSSDLRCNDSNHQHKNADELPIHVKQKLLLSECLDLMEKKEITKLRSMPVEGEKPQKCLSLSAMKNRLARRALMIGIIDKQYTHLLCHSYIWEG
;
A
#
# COMPACT_ATOMS: atom_id res chain seq x y z
N MET A 1 -16.52 30.64 -1.91
CA MET A 1 -17.54 30.58 -2.98
C MET A 1 -18.72 29.77 -2.46
N ARG A 2 -19.96 30.30 -2.51
CA ARG A 2 -21.18 29.67 -1.95
C ARG A 2 -21.31 28.20 -2.38
N MET A 3 -21.76 27.34 -1.47
CA MET A 3 -22.32 26.02 -1.78
C MET A 3 -23.19 26.12 -3.02
N VAL A 4 -23.00 25.21 -3.98
CA VAL A 4 -23.77 25.17 -5.22
C VAL A 4 -25.22 24.82 -4.88
N SER A 5 -26.03 25.84 -4.61
CA SER A 5 -27.47 25.79 -4.75
C SER A 5 -27.81 26.02 -6.22
N GLY A 6 -28.01 24.94 -6.97
CA GLY A 6 -28.51 24.99 -8.34
C GLY A 6 -27.86 23.99 -9.29
N GLY A 7 -28.32 22.73 -9.24
CA GLY A 7 -28.27 21.79 -10.36
C GLY A 7 -26.95 21.08 -10.67
N VAL A 8 -26.67 19.98 -9.94
CA VAL A 8 -25.67 18.92 -10.23
C VAL A 8 -24.18 19.31 -10.07
N GLY A 9 -23.56 18.95 -8.94
CA GLY A 9 -22.11 18.98 -8.72
C GLY A 9 -21.67 18.16 -7.48
N ILE A 10 -20.50 17.51 -7.55
CA ILE A 10 -19.99 16.31 -6.83
C ILE A 10 -20.43 15.00 -7.51
N PHE A 11 -19.96 14.79 -8.74
CA PHE A 11 -20.05 13.57 -9.55
C PHE A 11 -21.38 12.78 -9.47
N GLY A 12 -22.51 13.49 -9.52
CA GLY A 12 -23.85 12.89 -9.52
C GLY A 12 -24.29 12.31 -8.17
N MET A 13 -23.65 12.69 -7.07
CA MET A 13 -24.02 12.30 -5.72
C MET A 13 -25.38 12.86 -5.29
N GLY A 14 -26.25 11.99 -4.75
CA GLY A 14 -27.53 12.37 -4.16
C GLY A 14 -27.46 12.52 -2.64
N LYS A 15 -28.49 13.15 -2.03
CA LYS A 15 -28.63 13.24 -0.56
C LYS A 15 -28.65 11.86 0.13
N GLU A 16 -29.15 10.83 -0.56
CA GLU A 16 -29.24 9.47 -0.04
C GLU A 16 -27.90 8.75 0.03
N ASP A 17 -26.90 9.16 -0.75
CA ASP A 17 -25.58 8.53 -0.74
C ASP A 17 -24.87 8.74 0.60
N TRP A 18 -25.22 9.80 1.34
CA TRP A 18 -24.78 10.03 2.72
C TRP A 18 -25.27 8.95 3.68
N SER A 19 -26.48 8.42 3.44
CA SER A 19 -27.03 7.36 4.28
C SER A 19 -26.17 6.08 4.20
N LEU A 20 -25.51 5.81 3.06
CA LEU A 20 -24.69 4.61 2.88
C LEU A 20 -23.45 4.62 3.78
N VAL A 21 -22.82 5.77 3.96
CA VAL A 21 -21.67 5.93 4.88
C VAL A 21 -22.13 5.71 6.32
N ARG A 22 -23.28 6.27 6.71
CA ARG A 22 -23.86 6.12 8.06
C ARG A 22 -24.37 4.72 8.35
N ASN A 23 -24.90 4.04 7.32
CA ASN A 23 -25.39 2.67 7.44
C ASN A 23 -24.31 1.69 7.92
N VAL A 24 -23.02 2.03 7.75
CA VAL A 24 -21.92 1.24 8.30
C VAL A 24 -21.91 1.25 9.85
N ASN A 25 -22.29 2.37 10.48
CA ASN A 25 -22.30 2.53 11.94
C ASN A 25 -23.68 2.32 12.57
N ARG A 26 -24.78 2.49 11.84
CA ARG A 26 -26.14 2.42 12.39
C ARG A 26 -26.41 1.19 13.28
N GLY A 27 -26.13 -0.01 12.78
CA GLY A 27 -26.33 -1.23 13.57
C GLY A 27 -25.39 -1.33 14.79
N ILE A 28 -24.22 -0.70 14.71
CA ILE A 28 -23.22 -0.69 15.78
C ILE A 28 -23.67 0.23 16.91
N GLU A 29 -24.29 1.36 16.61
CA GLU A 29 -24.87 2.26 17.62
C GLU A 29 -25.97 1.56 18.43
N GLU A 30 -26.85 0.81 17.76
CA GLU A 30 -27.91 0.02 18.41
C GLU A 30 -27.30 -1.06 19.33
N THR A 31 -26.30 -1.81 18.86
CA THR A 31 -25.61 -2.82 19.68
C THR A 31 -24.80 -2.19 20.82
N LEU A 32 -24.21 -1.02 20.65
CA LEU A 32 -23.50 -0.32 21.73
C LEU A 32 -24.44 0.08 22.87
N GLN A 33 -25.66 0.52 22.55
CA GLN A 33 -26.69 0.78 23.57
C GLN A 33 -27.04 -0.49 24.35
N GLU A 34 -27.13 -1.63 23.67
CA GLU A 34 -27.33 -2.92 24.32
C GLU A 34 -26.15 -3.28 25.23
N ILE A 35 -24.91 -3.15 24.75
CA ILE A 35 -23.69 -3.41 25.53
C ILE A 35 -23.63 -2.54 26.79
N LEU A 36 -23.91 -1.24 26.67
CA LEU A 36 -23.99 -0.33 27.82
C LEU A 36 -25.07 -0.76 28.82
N SER A 37 -26.23 -1.22 28.33
CA SER A 37 -27.31 -1.69 29.20
C SER A 37 -26.93 -2.95 30.00
N ARG A 38 -26.08 -3.81 29.42
CA ARG A 38 -25.54 -4.99 30.12
C ARG A 38 -24.56 -4.58 31.21
N GLN A 39 -23.73 -3.56 30.96
CA GLN A 39 -22.84 -2.99 31.97
C GLN A 39 -23.61 -2.35 33.12
N SER A 40 -24.65 -1.54 32.85
CA SER A 40 -25.39 -0.84 33.91
C SER A 40 -26.20 -1.77 34.81
N LYS A 41 -26.73 -2.89 34.29
CA LYS A 41 -27.38 -3.93 35.08
C LYS A 41 -26.42 -4.67 36.04
N SER A 42 -25.12 -4.66 35.74
CA SER A 42 -24.07 -5.25 36.58
C SER A 42 -23.53 -4.29 37.64
N SER A 43 -23.80 -2.99 37.53
CA SER A 43 -23.46 -1.97 38.53
C SER A 43 -24.66 -1.70 39.45
N SER A 44 -24.58 -2.11 40.71
CA SER A 44 -25.60 -1.85 41.74
C SER A 44 -25.55 -0.39 42.23
N PHE A 45 -25.57 0.59 41.32
CA PHE A 45 -25.75 2.00 41.65
C PHE A 45 -27.24 2.36 41.48
N ASN A 46 -27.92 2.59 42.60
CA ASN A 46 -29.26 3.14 42.67
C ASN A 46 -29.27 4.56 42.08
N GLY A 47 -29.62 4.68 40.80
CA GLY A 47 -29.79 5.94 40.11
C GLY A 47 -30.17 5.68 38.65
N ALA A 48 -31.47 5.56 38.39
CA ALA A 48 -32.02 5.37 37.04
C ALA A 48 -31.74 6.59 36.15
N SER A 49 -30.55 6.66 35.56
CA SER A 49 -30.31 7.46 34.36
C SER A 49 -30.31 6.51 33.17
N LYS A 50 -31.08 6.83 32.12
CA LYS A 50 -30.98 6.11 30.85
C LYS A 50 -29.52 6.21 30.37
N PRO A 51 -28.92 5.12 29.86
CA PRO A 51 -27.59 5.22 29.26
C PRO A 51 -27.62 6.32 28.19
N PRO A 52 -26.61 7.20 28.14
CA PRO A 52 -26.57 8.27 27.15
C PRO A 52 -26.67 7.66 25.75
N LYS A 53 -27.42 8.31 24.85
CA LYS A 53 -27.44 7.93 23.43
C LYS A 53 -26.02 8.11 22.89
N ILE A 54 -25.35 7.00 22.56
CA ILE A 54 -24.07 7.04 21.84
C ILE A 54 -24.39 7.36 20.38
N LEU A 55 -23.84 8.46 19.88
CA LEU A 55 -23.71 8.74 18.45
C LEU A 55 -22.24 8.54 18.09
N LEU A 56 -21.95 7.60 17.19
CA LEU A 56 -20.58 7.32 16.77
C LEU A 56 -20.06 8.39 15.80
N ASP A 57 -20.97 9.04 15.07
CA ASP A 57 -20.62 10.07 14.10
C ASP A 57 -20.50 11.43 14.81
N ALA A 58 -19.35 12.10 14.65
CA ALA A 58 -19.11 13.42 15.24
C ALA A 58 -20.24 14.39 14.84
N VAL A 59 -20.92 14.96 15.83
CA VAL A 59 -22.11 15.82 15.73
C VAL A 59 -21.94 17.00 14.74
N SER A 60 -20.71 17.34 14.34
CA SER A 60 -20.42 18.41 13.38
C SER A 60 -20.47 18.02 11.89
N TRP A 61 -20.29 16.74 11.54
CA TRP A 61 -20.31 16.26 10.13
C TRP A 61 -21.61 15.54 9.77
N THR A 62 -22.57 15.48 10.70
CA THR A 62 -23.83 14.75 10.54
C THR A 62 -24.78 15.37 9.53
N GLU A 63 -24.45 16.51 8.90
CA GLU A 63 -25.28 17.17 7.88
C GLU A 63 -24.52 17.64 6.63
N GLU A 64 -23.19 17.59 6.59
CA GLU A 64 -22.37 18.12 5.48
C GLU A 64 -21.70 16.99 4.67
N GLY A 65 -21.82 17.07 3.33
CA GLY A 65 -21.11 16.19 2.39
C GLY A 65 -19.60 16.54 2.26
N PRO A 66 -18.84 15.77 1.46
CA PRO A 66 -17.44 16.02 1.16
C PRO A 66 -17.30 17.37 0.50
N ARG A 67 -16.30 18.12 0.95
CA ARG A 67 -16.01 19.47 0.44
C ARG A 67 -14.77 19.39 -0.44
N VAL A 68 -14.86 19.88 -1.67
CA VAL A 68 -13.74 19.85 -2.62
C VAL A 68 -13.02 21.20 -2.61
N LEU A 69 -11.70 21.16 -2.47
CA LEU A 69 -10.80 22.29 -2.60
C LEU A 69 -10.69 22.69 -4.08
N ILE A 70 -11.06 23.93 -4.39
CA ILE A 70 -11.08 24.48 -5.77
C ILE A 70 -9.90 25.47 -6.00
N SER A 71 -9.01 25.67 -5.03
CA SER A 71 -7.89 26.61 -5.18
C SER A 71 -6.95 26.21 -6.33
N LYS A 72 -6.31 27.21 -6.94
CA LYS A 72 -5.22 26.97 -7.87
C LYS A 72 -3.98 26.56 -7.10
N PHE A 73 -3.28 25.58 -7.63
CA PHE A 73 -2.00 25.10 -7.12
C PHE A 73 -1.07 24.96 -8.32
N GLU A 74 0.14 25.49 -8.20
CA GLU A 74 1.21 25.29 -9.17
C GLU A 74 2.41 24.72 -8.43
N ARG A 75 2.66 23.42 -8.63
CA ARG A 75 3.94 22.79 -8.31
C ARG A 75 4.58 22.41 -9.62
N LYS A 76 5.74 23.00 -9.87
CA LYS A 76 6.62 22.60 -10.96
C LYS A 76 7.93 22.17 -10.33
N VAL A 77 8.47 21.06 -10.80
CA VAL A 77 9.82 20.65 -10.42
C VAL A 77 10.81 21.72 -10.89
N ASP A 78 11.55 22.30 -9.96
CA ASP A 78 12.62 23.25 -10.28
C ASP A 78 13.90 22.50 -10.66
N TYR A 79 14.02 22.15 -11.95
CA TYR A 79 15.18 21.49 -12.53
C TYR A 79 16.49 22.27 -12.30
N ASN A 80 16.43 23.59 -12.18
CA ASN A 80 17.62 24.41 -11.94
C ASN A 80 18.22 24.17 -10.57
N ARG A 81 17.37 23.95 -9.57
CA ARG A 81 17.79 23.61 -8.21
C ARG A 81 18.30 22.18 -8.09
N ALA A 82 17.90 21.29 -9.00
CA ALA A 82 18.44 19.93 -9.06
C ALA A 82 19.91 19.92 -9.52
N ALA A 83 20.32 20.84 -10.39
CA ALA A 83 21.68 20.88 -10.96
C ALA A 83 22.82 20.90 -9.94
N GLN A 84 22.61 21.48 -8.76
CA GLN A 84 23.63 21.52 -7.70
C GLN A 84 24.00 20.12 -7.14
N PHE A 85 23.15 19.12 -7.36
CA PHE A 85 23.36 17.74 -6.90
C PHE A 85 24.02 16.85 -7.96
N PHE A 86 24.20 17.35 -9.18
CA PHE A 86 24.75 16.58 -10.30
C PHE A 86 26.21 16.92 -10.55
N ASN A 87 26.99 15.90 -10.92
CA ASN A 87 28.31 16.10 -11.48
C ASN A 87 28.16 16.55 -12.95
N LEU A 88 28.27 17.86 -13.19
CA LEU A 88 27.97 18.43 -14.50
C LEU A 88 28.88 17.91 -15.61
N ASP A 89 30.12 17.50 -15.32
CA ASP A 89 31.03 16.96 -16.32
C ASP A 89 30.63 15.56 -16.77
N ARG A 90 30.15 14.72 -15.84
CA ARG A 90 29.54 13.42 -16.17
C ARG A 90 28.25 13.60 -16.96
N VAL A 91 27.40 14.54 -16.58
CA VAL A 91 26.17 14.85 -17.32
C VAL A 91 26.48 15.33 -18.75
N ARG A 92 27.46 16.23 -18.91
CA ARG A 92 27.94 16.69 -20.23
C ARG A 92 28.48 15.53 -21.07
N SER A 93 29.26 14.65 -20.46
CA SER A 93 29.82 13.47 -21.14
C SER A 93 28.71 12.52 -21.61
N LEU A 94 27.69 12.29 -20.79
CA LEU A 94 26.51 11.50 -21.15
C LEU A 94 25.75 12.13 -22.32
N LEU A 95 25.48 13.43 -22.24
CA LEU A 95 24.77 14.18 -23.28
C LEU A 95 25.53 14.14 -24.61
N ALA A 96 26.85 14.37 -24.57
CA ALA A 96 27.71 14.31 -25.76
C ALA A 96 27.74 12.89 -26.36
N ALA A 97 27.85 11.84 -25.53
CA ALA A 97 27.81 10.46 -25.98
C ALA A 97 26.48 10.07 -26.65
N LYS A 98 25.39 10.75 -26.28
CA LYS A 98 24.06 10.59 -26.88
C LYS A 98 23.78 11.55 -28.04
N GLY A 99 24.79 12.31 -28.48
CA GLY A 99 24.69 13.21 -29.63
C GLY A 99 23.98 14.54 -29.36
N HIS A 100 23.77 14.92 -28.09
CA HIS A 100 23.29 16.26 -27.77
C HIS A 100 24.43 17.28 -27.91
N ALA A 101 24.12 18.48 -28.38
CA ALA A 101 25.08 19.58 -28.41
C ALA A 101 25.40 20.01 -26.97
N VAL A 102 26.70 20.07 -26.63
CA VAL A 102 27.17 20.46 -25.30
C VAL A 102 28.16 21.61 -25.45
N ASP A 103 27.69 22.85 -25.28
CA ASP A 103 28.58 24.00 -25.16
C ASP A 103 29.04 24.13 -23.69
N PRO A 104 30.35 24.13 -23.40
CA PRO A 104 30.89 24.36 -22.06
C PRO A 104 30.42 25.67 -21.40
N LYS A 105 30.06 26.69 -22.20
CA LYS A 105 29.62 28.02 -21.76
C LYS A 105 28.10 28.11 -21.54
N GLU A 106 27.33 27.16 -22.09
CA GLU A 106 25.88 27.14 -21.92
C GLU A 106 25.46 26.38 -20.66
N ARG A 107 24.28 26.74 -20.17
CA ARG A 107 23.67 26.06 -19.03
C ARG A 107 23.25 24.65 -19.44
N VAL A 108 23.68 23.64 -18.67
CA VAL A 108 23.31 22.24 -18.92
C VAL A 108 21.79 22.06 -18.84
N GLN A 109 21.17 21.59 -19.92
CA GLN A 109 19.74 21.26 -19.99
C GLN A 109 19.51 19.87 -19.38
N LEU A 110 19.16 19.83 -18.09
CA LEU A 110 18.98 18.56 -17.37
C LEU A 110 17.75 17.76 -17.81
N ASP A 111 16.81 18.38 -18.50
CA ASP A 111 15.62 17.72 -19.03
C ASP A 111 15.82 17.17 -20.45
N ALA A 112 17.01 17.34 -21.06
CA ALA A 112 17.28 16.93 -22.44
C ALA A 112 17.31 15.40 -22.65
N ASP A 113 17.68 14.62 -21.62
CA ASP A 113 17.77 13.17 -21.69
C ASP A 113 16.95 12.47 -20.60
N TYR A 114 16.36 11.33 -20.94
CA TYR A 114 15.46 10.61 -20.05
C TYR A 114 16.14 10.01 -18.81
N GLN A 115 17.43 9.62 -18.89
CA GLN A 115 18.14 9.08 -17.70
C GLN A 115 18.35 10.18 -16.67
N ILE A 116 18.64 11.41 -17.11
CA ILE A 116 18.78 12.55 -16.21
C ILE A 116 17.43 12.88 -15.57
N ARG A 117 16.34 12.89 -16.35
CA ARG A 117 14.97 13.08 -15.82
C ARG A 117 14.64 12.03 -14.75
N HIS A 118 15.03 10.77 -14.96
CA HIS A 118 14.84 9.71 -13.99
C HIS A 118 15.72 9.88 -12.73
N ALA A 119 16.99 10.28 -12.90
CA ALA A 119 17.88 10.58 -11.78
C ALA A 119 17.35 11.75 -10.92
N ILE A 120 16.74 12.76 -11.53
CA ILE A 120 16.08 13.87 -10.81
C ILE A 120 14.88 13.35 -10.01
N ASP A 121 14.06 12.48 -10.58
CA ASP A 121 12.94 11.87 -9.88
C ASP A 121 13.40 11.08 -8.64
N LEU A 122 14.49 10.32 -8.75
CA LEU A 122 15.12 9.63 -7.62
C LEU A 122 15.70 10.60 -6.58
N LEU A 123 16.34 11.68 -7.02
CA LEU A 123 16.86 12.73 -6.13
C LEU A 123 15.74 13.38 -5.32
N LEU A 124 14.62 13.72 -5.97
CA LEU A 124 13.44 14.27 -5.27
C LEU A 124 12.90 13.28 -4.24
N HIS A 125 12.91 11.98 -4.57
CA HIS A 125 12.53 10.94 -3.63
C HIS A 125 13.47 10.89 -2.41
N ILE A 126 14.79 10.82 -2.63
CA ILE A 126 15.80 10.80 -1.55
C ILE A 126 15.65 12.04 -0.65
N ARG A 127 15.55 13.23 -1.24
CA ARG A 127 15.38 14.47 -0.49
C ARG A 127 14.10 14.49 0.34
N SER A 128 13.04 13.86 -0.15
CA SER A 128 11.77 13.80 0.56
C SER A 128 11.78 12.84 1.76
N GLN A 129 12.77 11.94 1.86
CA GLN A 129 12.97 11.09 3.05
C GLN A 129 13.69 11.83 4.18
N GLY A 130 14.61 12.76 3.86
CA GLY A 130 15.37 13.54 4.85
C GLY A 130 14.66 14.80 5.38
N CYS A 131 13.54 15.20 4.79
CA CYS A 131 12.72 16.30 5.31
C CYS A 131 11.78 15.77 6.40
N GLU A 132 12.14 15.97 7.67
CA GLU A 132 11.26 15.63 8.78
C GLU A 132 9.89 16.30 8.69
N ALA A 133 8.91 15.59 9.23
CA ALA A 133 7.56 16.05 9.52
C ALA A 133 7.50 17.05 10.71
N SER A 134 8.54 17.85 10.94
CA SER A 134 8.61 18.84 12.02
C SER A 134 7.59 19.98 11.88
N ASP A 135 6.89 20.07 10.75
CA ASP A 135 5.79 21.01 10.51
C ASP A 135 4.38 20.41 10.67
N THR A 136 4.23 19.10 10.93
CA THR A 136 2.89 18.48 11.11
C THR A 136 2.35 18.58 12.52
N THR A 137 3.19 18.95 13.50
CA THR A 137 2.83 19.10 14.92
C THR A 137 2.13 20.42 15.26
N LEU A 138 1.84 21.29 14.28
CA LEU A 138 0.91 22.42 14.48
C LEU A 138 -0.58 22.05 14.32
N ALA A 139 -0.91 20.76 14.21
CA ALA A 139 -2.27 20.28 14.37
C ALA A 139 -2.64 20.13 15.86
N ARG A 140 -2.72 21.24 16.60
CA ARG A 140 -3.49 21.30 17.85
C ARG A 140 -4.36 22.56 17.90
N ASP A 141 -5.65 22.27 18.11
CA ASP A 141 -6.72 23.04 18.75
C ASP A 141 -6.76 24.55 18.53
N TYR A 142 -7.84 25.08 17.94
CA TYR A 142 -8.62 26.23 18.47
C TYR A 142 -9.94 26.38 17.69
N SER A 143 -10.95 26.89 18.40
CA SER A 143 -12.34 27.10 18.01
C SER A 143 -12.52 28.00 16.76
N ASP A 144 -12.75 27.39 15.60
CA ASP A 144 -12.89 28.05 14.29
C ASP A 144 -14.36 28.33 13.88
N GLU A 145 -15.29 28.39 14.85
CA GLU A 145 -16.72 28.61 14.57
C GLU A 145 -17.02 29.99 13.96
N GLN A 146 -16.17 31.00 14.23
CA GLN A 146 -16.38 32.37 13.75
C GLN A 146 -15.81 32.63 12.35
N LEU A 147 -14.79 31.90 11.90
CA LEU A 147 -14.12 32.12 10.60
C LEU A 147 -14.83 31.43 9.43
N ARG A 148 -15.59 30.36 9.70
CA ARG A 148 -16.34 29.60 8.66
C ARG A 148 -17.44 30.42 7.98
N ASN A 149 -17.90 31.51 8.60
CA ASN A 149 -19.04 32.30 8.12
C ASN A 149 -18.66 33.39 7.10
N THR A 150 -17.38 33.54 6.74
CA THR A 150 -16.95 34.49 5.70
C THR A 150 -16.31 33.77 4.52
N PRO A 151 -16.56 34.20 3.27
CA PRO A 151 -15.93 33.61 2.08
C PRO A 151 -14.40 33.59 2.14
N ALA A 152 -13.79 34.61 2.77
CA ALA A 152 -12.35 34.73 2.97
C ALA A 152 -11.82 33.80 4.08
N GLY A 153 -12.60 33.55 5.14
CA GLY A 153 -12.22 32.62 6.20
C GLY A 153 -12.26 31.16 5.73
N VAL A 154 -13.22 30.79 4.87
CA VAL A 154 -13.28 29.46 4.23
C VAL A 154 -12.03 29.22 3.36
N GLU A 155 -11.60 30.20 2.57
CA GLU A 155 -10.41 30.06 1.71
C GLU A 155 -9.11 29.94 2.52
N LYS A 156 -9.03 30.56 3.70
CA LYS A 156 -7.91 30.45 4.65
C LYS A 156 -7.90 29.15 5.47
N VAL A 157 -9.04 28.47 5.57
CA VAL A 157 -9.18 27.18 6.30
C VAL A 157 -8.88 26.00 5.38
N ILE A 158 -9.24 26.04 4.09
CA ILE A 158 -8.99 24.92 3.15
C ILE A 158 -7.50 24.84 2.71
N SER A 159 -6.67 25.84 3.06
CA SER A 159 -5.21 25.78 2.89
C SER A 159 -4.48 25.03 4.01
N LYS A 160 -5.20 24.54 5.02
CA LYS A 160 -4.64 23.79 6.16
C LYS A 160 -4.66 22.29 5.89
N VAL A 161 -3.58 21.60 6.27
CA VAL A 161 -3.58 20.14 6.41
C VAL A 161 -4.55 19.78 7.54
N THR A 162 -5.50 18.90 7.28
CA THR A 162 -6.45 18.42 8.31
C THR A 162 -6.37 16.91 8.43
N ASN A 163 -6.46 16.41 9.66
CA ASN A 163 -6.50 14.98 9.95
C ASN A 163 -7.70 14.71 10.86
N TYR A 164 -8.54 13.76 10.49
CA TYR A 164 -9.71 13.35 11.27
C TYR A 164 -9.49 11.92 11.75
N ALA A 165 -9.72 11.68 13.04
CA ALA A 165 -9.92 10.33 13.53
C ALA A 165 -11.24 9.80 12.96
N SER A 166 -11.19 8.64 12.30
CA SER A 166 -12.30 8.08 11.55
C SER A 166 -12.84 6.83 12.24
N TYR A 167 -14.15 6.63 12.14
CA TYR A 167 -14.85 5.43 12.64
C TYR A 167 -14.65 5.15 14.15
N ASN A 168 -14.46 6.19 14.97
CA ASN A 168 -14.17 6.09 16.41
C ASN A 168 -12.96 5.21 16.68
N SER A 169 -11.93 5.38 15.86
CA SER A 169 -10.68 4.66 15.97
C SER A 169 -9.50 5.59 15.68
N PRO A 170 -8.28 5.23 16.12
CA PRO A 170 -7.05 5.93 15.75
C PRO A 170 -6.75 5.99 14.24
N PHE A 171 -7.46 5.22 13.40
CA PHE A 171 -7.32 5.32 11.94
C PHE A 171 -7.70 6.72 11.49
N SER A 172 -6.83 7.36 10.72
CA SER A 172 -7.05 8.75 10.30
C SER A 172 -7.31 8.88 8.81
N ILE A 173 -8.27 9.74 8.46
CA ILE A 173 -8.45 10.24 7.10
C ILE A 173 -8.13 11.72 7.12
N GLY A 174 -7.28 12.19 6.20
CA GLY A 174 -6.84 13.58 6.19
C GLY A 174 -6.88 14.23 4.82
N LEU A 175 -6.97 15.56 4.79
CA LEU A 175 -6.72 16.37 3.61
C LEU A 175 -5.28 16.86 3.66
N ILE A 176 -4.48 16.44 2.68
CA ILE A 176 -3.11 16.92 2.45
C ILE A 176 -3.08 17.54 1.06
N PRO A 177 -3.24 18.87 0.96
CA PRO A 177 -3.18 19.57 -0.32
C PRO A 177 -1.85 19.32 -1.06
N PRO A 178 -1.86 19.25 -2.41
CA PRO A 178 -0.66 19.01 -3.21
C PRO A 178 0.54 19.92 -2.92
N ASP A 179 0.31 21.20 -2.59
CA ASP A 179 1.35 22.18 -2.22
C ASP A 179 1.99 21.90 -0.87
N LYS A 180 1.28 21.23 0.03
CA LYS A 180 1.74 20.89 1.38
C LYS A 180 2.38 19.51 1.47
N ARG A 181 2.41 18.75 0.37
CA ARG A 181 2.98 17.40 0.38
C ARG A 181 4.51 17.45 0.42
N ILE A 182 5.06 17.07 1.57
CA ILE A 182 6.51 16.92 1.79
C ILE A 182 7.06 15.72 1.02
N LYS A 183 6.42 14.54 1.16
CA LYS A 183 6.87 13.31 0.50
C LYS A 183 6.70 13.36 -1.02
N HIS A 184 7.77 13.07 -1.75
CA HIS A 184 7.74 12.91 -3.21
C HIS A 184 7.27 11.50 -3.56
N VAL A 185 6.14 11.42 -4.28
CA VAL A 185 5.54 10.15 -4.70
C VAL A 185 5.77 10.01 -6.20
N SER A 186 6.46 8.95 -6.59
CA SER A 186 6.71 8.61 -7.98
C SER A 186 6.33 7.16 -8.27
N SER A 187 5.70 6.95 -9.42
CA SER A 187 5.41 5.63 -10.00
C SER A 187 6.67 4.88 -10.48
N ASN A 188 7.80 5.56 -10.51
CA ASN A 188 9.12 5.05 -10.87
C ASN A 188 10.07 4.97 -9.68
N GLY A 189 9.59 5.17 -8.45
CA GLY A 189 10.40 4.93 -7.26
C GLY A 189 10.91 3.47 -7.20
N PRO A 190 11.97 3.20 -6.42
CA PRO A 190 12.50 1.86 -6.26
C PRO A 190 11.53 0.95 -5.50
N CYS A 191 11.54 -0.34 -5.81
CA CYS A 191 10.86 -1.36 -5.04
C CYS A 191 11.73 -1.80 -3.85
N TYR A 192 11.21 -1.67 -2.62
CA TYR A 192 11.97 -1.96 -1.41
C TYR A 192 12.33 -3.45 -1.26
N SER A 193 11.46 -4.37 -1.65
CA SER A 193 11.81 -5.80 -1.65
C SER A 193 12.91 -6.13 -2.64
N GLN A 194 13.00 -5.43 -3.78
CA GLN A 194 14.06 -5.62 -4.77
C GLN A 194 15.38 -4.98 -4.32
N LEU A 195 15.35 -3.90 -3.52
CA LEU A 195 16.54 -3.40 -2.82
C LEU A 195 17.07 -4.46 -1.85
N PHE A 196 16.18 -5.06 -1.07
CA PHE A 196 16.55 -6.14 -0.16
C PHE A 196 17.06 -7.38 -0.89
N PHE A 197 16.43 -7.81 -1.98
CA PHE A 197 16.94 -8.93 -2.79
C PHE A 197 18.32 -8.63 -3.40
N SER A 198 18.61 -7.38 -3.75
CA SER A 198 19.96 -6.98 -4.21
C SER A 198 21.00 -7.10 -3.10
N LEU A 199 20.65 -6.75 -1.87
CA LEU A 199 21.52 -6.98 -0.71
C LEU A 199 21.70 -8.47 -0.44
N LEU A 200 20.60 -9.23 -0.43
CA LEU A 200 20.61 -10.67 -0.16
C LEU A 200 21.43 -11.43 -1.20
N ASP A 201 21.34 -11.06 -2.48
CA ASP A 201 22.13 -11.64 -3.56
C ASP A 201 23.64 -11.44 -3.35
N GLY A 202 24.06 -10.22 -3.02
CA GLY A 202 25.45 -9.91 -2.69
C GLY A 202 25.96 -10.66 -1.45
N VAL A 203 25.12 -10.76 -0.41
CA VAL A 203 25.44 -11.56 0.79
C VAL A 203 25.61 -13.04 0.43
N ASN A 204 24.68 -13.63 -0.32
CA ASN A 204 24.72 -15.04 -0.71
C ASN A 204 25.94 -15.37 -1.58
N LYS A 205 26.29 -14.49 -2.53
CA LYS A 205 27.52 -14.61 -3.33
C LYS A 205 28.77 -14.59 -2.46
N THR A 206 28.84 -13.67 -1.51
CA THR A 206 29.95 -13.58 -0.54
C THR A 206 30.06 -14.86 0.30
N LEU A 207 28.93 -15.37 0.80
CA LEU A 207 28.89 -16.64 1.55
C LEU A 207 29.34 -17.83 0.70
N ALA A 208 29.00 -17.86 -0.58
CA ALA A 208 29.45 -18.89 -1.51
C ALA A 208 30.98 -18.89 -1.69
N HIS A 209 31.58 -17.71 -1.87
CA HIS A 209 33.05 -17.58 -1.90
C HIS A 209 33.70 -18.06 -0.60
N ILE A 210 33.15 -17.68 0.55
CA ILE A 210 33.65 -18.13 1.87
C ILE A 210 33.58 -19.66 2.00
N ALA A 211 32.46 -20.27 1.63
CA ALA A 211 32.29 -21.72 1.69
C ALA A 211 33.24 -22.48 0.76
N ASN A 212 33.59 -21.89 -0.39
CA ASN A 212 34.55 -22.45 -1.34
C ASN A 212 36.02 -22.16 -0.96
N GLY A 213 36.29 -21.37 0.08
CA GLY A 213 37.63 -20.94 0.47
C GLY A 213 38.27 -19.94 -0.50
N GLU A 214 37.46 -19.22 -1.29
CA GLU A 214 37.89 -18.23 -2.26
C GLU A 214 38.06 -16.83 -1.63
N SER A 215 38.87 -15.99 -2.25
CA SER A 215 38.93 -14.56 -1.89
C SER A 215 37.64 -13.86 -2.27
N TYR A 216 37.16 -12.96 -1.42
CA TYR A 216 35.94 -12.17 -1.66
C TYR A 216 36.18 -10.69 -1.38
N ASP A 217 35.48 -9.82 -2.10
CA ASP A 217 35.31 -8.40 -1.78
C ASP A 217 33.90 -8.13 -1.26
N LEU A 218 33.69 -6.91 -0.74
CA LEU A 218 32.40 -6.49 -0.18
C LEU A 218 31.81 -5.30 -0.95
N ASP A 219 32.31 -5.00 -2.15
CA ASP A 219 31.90 -3.81 -2.90
C ASP A 219 30.43 -3.93 -3.33
N ASP A 220 30.02 -5.11 -3.81
CA ASP A 220 28.64 -5.40 -4.20
C ASP A 220 27.66 -5.26 -3.02
N VAL A 221 28.06 -5.76 -1.85
CA VAL A 221 27.29 -5.65 -0.59
C VAL A 221 27.22 -4.20 -0.10
N SER A 222 28.35 -3.50 -0.12
CA SER A 222 28.48 -2.10 0.29
C SER A 222 27.62 -1.17 -0.57
N GLU A 223 27.58 -1.41 -1.89
CA GLU A 223 26.73 -0.68 -2.81
C GLU A 223 25.24 -0.95 -2.54
N SER A 224 24.84 -2.21 -2.32
CA SER A 224 23.46 -2.55 -1.96
C SER A 224 23.04 -1.94 -0.62
N CYS A 225 23.93 -1.91 0.38
CA CYS A 225 23.72 -1.18 1.64
C CYS A 225 23.51 0.32 1.38
N SER A 226 24.34 0.93 0.55
CA SER A 226 24.21 2.33 0.17
C SER A 226 22.86 2.66 -0.47
N HIS A 227 22.31 1.76 -1.30
CA HIS A 227 20.96 1.96 -1.86
C HIS A 227 19.88 1.88 -0.78
N ILE A 228 19.98 0.95 0.17
CA ILE A 228 19.02 0.85 1.29
C ILE A 228 19.07 2.12 2.15
N ASP A 229 20.27 2.60 2.47
CA ASP A 229 20.48 3.81 3.29
C ASP A 229 20.01 5.09 2.60
N LEU A 230 19.92 5.12 1.26
CA LEU A 230 19.43 6.28 0.52
C LEU A 230 17.91 6.29 0.35
N PHE A 231 17.29 5.11 0.22
CA PHE A 231 15.91 4.99 -0.22
C PHE A 231 14.94 4.49 0.85
N VAL A 232 15.44 3.82 1.89
CA VAL A 232 14.60 3.15 2.91
C VAL A 232 14.84 3.72 4.30
N GLY A 233 16.10 3.85 4.71
CA GLY A 233 16.45 4.25 6.07
C GLY A 233 17.49 5.36 6.11
N THR A 234 18.17 5.50 7.24
CA THR A 234 19.33 6.38 7.41
C THR A 234 20.63 5.58 7.29
N GLU A 235 21.76 6.28 7.29
CA GLU A 235 23.09 5.68 7.25
C GLU A 235 23.25 4.54 8.28
N GLY A 236 23.65 3.35 7.81
CA GLY A 236 23.85 2.16 8.65
C GLY A 236 22.66 1.18 8.70
N THR A 237 21.53 1.51 8.07
CA THR A 237 20.37 0.61 7.95
C THR A 237 20.73 -0.66 7.16
N GLY A 238 21.42 -0.52 6.03
CA GLY A 238 21.87 -1.62 5.19
C GLY A 238 22.81 -2.57 5.93
N ALA A 239 23.79 -2.03 6.68
CA ALA A 239 24.69 -2.84 7.50
C ALA A 239 23.95 -3.60 8.61
N THR A 240 22.93 -2.96 9.21
CA THR A 240 22.04 -3.62 10.18
C THR A 240 21.29 -4.79 9.53
N TYR A 241 20.81 -4.62 8.30
CA TYR A 241 20.15 -5.71 7.57
C TYR A 241 21.10 -6.86 7.25
N VAL A 242 22.37 -6.60 6.90
CA VAL A 242 23.38 -7.66 6.71
C VAL A 242 23.55 -8.48 8.00
N TYR A 243 23.72 -7.80 9.14
CA TYR A 243 23.83 -8.47 10.44
C TYR A 243 22.62 -9.38 10.70
N GLU A 244 21.41 -8.87 10.49
CA GLU A 244 20.18 -9.64 10.74
C GLU A 244 19.96 -10.78 9.74
N ILE A 245 20.39 -10.63 8.48
CA ILE A 245 20.39 -11.72 7.50
C ILE A 245 21.26 -12.86 8.02
N LEU A 246 22.49 -12.56 8.47
CA LEU A 246 23.42 -13.57 8.98
C LEU A 246 22.91 -14.23 10.26
N ASP A 247 22.33 -13.45 11.18
CA ASP A 247 21.70 -13.95 12.41
C ASP A 247 20.49 -14.86 12.11
N ASP A 248 19.67 -14.49 11.13
CA ASP A 248 18.52 -15.28 10.69
C ASP A 248 18.99 -16.56 10.00
N TYR A 249 19.99 -16.51 9.12
CA TYR A 249 20.59 -17.69 8.51
C TYR A 249 21.24 -18.63 9.52
N ALA A 250 21.91 -18.10 10.55
CA ALA A 250 22.41 -18.91 11.65
C ALA A 250 21.26 -19.59 12.42
N THR A 251 20.17 -18.86 12.68
CA THR A 251 18.96 -19.41 13.33
C THR A 251 18.31 -20.52 12.50
N PHE A 252 18.35 -20.40 11.16
CA PHE A 252 17.83 -21.42 10.24
C PHE A 252 18.80 -22.59 10.01
N GLY A 253 20.00 -22.55 10.59
CA GLY A 253 21.03 -23.57 10.40
C GLY A 253 21.75 -23.51 9.04
N LEU A 254 21.61 -22.42 8.29
CA LEU A 254 22.23 -22.22 6.97
C LEU A 254 23.65 -21.65 7.05
N VAL A 255 24.01 -21.00 8.14
CA VAL A 255 25.34 -20.40 8.35
C VAL A 255 25.90 -20.83 9.70
N LYS A 256 27.17 -21.22 9.74
CA LYS A 256 27.91 -21.51 10.98
C LYS A 256 28.83 -20.34 11.33
N VAL A 257 28.69 -19.82 12.53
CA VAL A 257 29.50 -18.70 13.07
C VAL A 257 30.54 -19.19 14.08
N LYS A 258 31.71 -18.52 14.13
CA LYS A 258 32.84 -18.84 15.02
C LYS A 258 32.56 -18.49 16.48
N THR A 259 31.95 -17.33 16.71
CA THR A 259 31.50 -16.80 18.00
C THR A 259 30.11 -16.20 17.81
N TYR A 260 29.28 -16.20 18.86
CA TYR A 260 28.01 -15.48 18.82
C TYR A 260 28.28 -14.02 18.43
N LEU A 261 27.53 -13.52 17.46
CA LEU A 261 27.67 -12.17 16.93
C LEU A 261 27.38 -11.14 18.05
N GLU A 262 28.41 -10.71 18.79
CA GLU A 262 28.37 -9.39 19.43
C GLU A 262 28.20 -8.34 18.32
N ARG A 263 27.41 -7.27 18.54
CA ARG A 263 27.12 -6.25 17.52
C ARG A 263 28.45 -5.77 16.88
N PRO A 264 28.74 -6.14 15.63
CA PRO A 264 30.06 -5.92 15.06
C PRO A 264 30.21 -4.48 14.57
N SER A 265 31.47 -4.01 14.56
CA SER A 265 31.87 -2.64 14.20
C SER A 265 31.89 -2.37 12.69
N SER A 266 32.00 -3.40 11.83
CA SER A 266 32.10 -3.25 10.38
C SER A 266 31.56 -4.47 9.61
N LEU A 267 31.26 -4.29 8.31
CA LEU A 267 30.89 -5.39 7.39
C LEU A 267 31.99 -6.45 7.31
N SER A 268 33.26 -6.05 7.29
CA SER A 268 34.40 -6.99 7.24
C SER A 268 34.41 -7.93 8.45
N ASP A 269 34.15 -7.39 9.64
CA ASP A 269 34.11 -8.16 10.88
C ASP A 269 32.95 -9.17 10.88
N MET A 270 31.78 -8.78 10.33
CA MET A 270 30.62 -9.67 10.19
C MET A 270 30.97 -10.94 9.40
N PHE A 271 31.56 -10.78 8.20
CA PHE A 271 31.88 -11.92 7.33
C PHE A 271 33.10 -12.74 7.83
N LYS A 272 34.09 -12.12 8.49
CA LYS A 272 35.23 -12.85 9.09
C LYS A 272 34.83 -13.85 10.18
N ASN A 273 33.72 -13.57 10.87
CA ASN A 273 33.17 -14.43 11.91
C ASN A 273 32.44 -15.67 11.36
N ILE A 274 32.25 -15.76 10.05
CA ILE A 274 31.61 -16.90 9.40
C ILE A 274 32.64 -18.01 9.22
N ARG A 275 32.25 -19.24 9.58
CA ARG A 275 33.08 -20.45 9.42
C ARG A 275 32.75 -21.21 8.14
N ASP A 276 31.46 -21.33 7.84
CA ASP A 276 30.93 -22.20 6.79
C ASP A 276 29.47 -21.80 6.48
N ALA A 277 28.99 -22.10 5.26
CA ALA A 277 27.64 -21.77 4.81
C ALA A 277 27.08 -22.86 3.89
N ASP A 278 25.79 -23.18 4.02
CA ASP A 278 25.09 -24.15 3.18
C ASP A 278 24.64 -23.50 1.86
N VAL A 279 25.57 -23.40 0.91
CA VAL A 279 25.37 -22.75 -0.40
C VAL A 279 24.24 -23.41 -1.20
N VAL A 280 24.05 -24.72 -1.04
CA VAL A 280 23.01 -25.47 -1.77
C VAL A 280 21.62 -24.99 -1.39
N HIS A 281 21.40 -24.69 -0.10
CA HIS A 281 20.10 -24.23 0.40
C HIS A 281 19.91 -22.72 0.39
N LEU A 282 21.00 -21.93 0.31
CA LEU A 282 20.92 -20.48 0.13
C LEU A 282 20.35 -20.10 -1.25
N GLY A 283 20.73 -20.84 -2.30
CA GLY A 283 20.16 -20.73 -3.66
C GLY A 283 20.28 -19.36 -4.33
N ASP A 284 19.88 -19.30 -5.61
CA ASP A 284 19.72 -18.04 -6.34
C ASP A 284 18.51 -17.26 -5.78
N VAL A 285 18.67 -15.95 -5.61
CA VAL A 285 17.58 -15.06 -5.17
C VAL A 285 17.07 -14.20 -6.32
N GLY A 286 15.85 -13.69 -6.15
CA GLY A 286 15.25 -12.74 -7.10
C GLY A 286 14.31 -13.38 -8.12
N LYS A 287 13.65 -12.51 -8.88
CA LYS A 287 12.59 -12.90 -9.83
C LYS A 287 12.84 -12.28 -11.19
N TYR A 288 12.51 -13.01 -12.25
CA TYR A 288 12.56 -12.51 -13.63
C TYR A 288 11.23 -11.88 -14.07
N LYS A 289 10.14 -12.23 -13.38
CA LYS A 289 8.79 -11.75 -13.67
C LYS A 289 8.15 -11.17 -12.43
N ALA A 290 7.56 -10.00 -12.55
CA ALA A 290 6.84 -9.36 -11.45
C ALA A 290 5.61 -10.18 -11.06
N ASP A 291 5.34 -10.27 -9.76
CA ASP A 291 4.19 -11.02 -9.27
C ASP A 291 2.86 -10.32 -9.61
N ILE A 292 2.83 -8.99 -9.52
CA ILE A 292 1.63 -8.17 -9.71
C ILE A 292 1.87 -7.05 -10.73
N GLY A 293 0.84 -6.74 -11.51
CA GLY A 293 0.80 -5.58 -12.40
C GLY A 293 -0.62 -5.03 -12.50
N PHE A 294 -0.76 -3.83 -13.06
CA PHE A 294 -2.03 -3.10 -13.08
C PHE A 294 -2.44 -2.76 -14.51
N SER A 295 -3.70 -3.02 -14.85
CA SER A 295 -4.26 -2.62 -16.14
C SER A 295 -5.42 -1.64 -15.94
N PHE A 296 -5.34 -0.51 -16.64
CA PHE A 296 -6.29 0.58 -16.56
C PHE A 296 -7.23 0.58 -17.76
N ALA A 297 -8.52 0.45 -17.49
CA ALA A 297 -9.58 0.44 -18.50
C ALA A 297 -9.70 1.77 -19.26
N PRO A 298 -10.26 1.77 -20.48
CA PRO A 298 -10.65 3.02 -21.14
C PRO A 298 -11.73 3.75 -20.33
N CYS A 299 -11.59 5.08 -20.20
CA CYS A 299 -12.54 5.87 -19.40
C CYS A 299 -12.68 7.36 -19.79
N GLY A 300 -12.06 7.81 -20.89
CA GLY A 300 -12.14 9.20 -21.35
C GLY A 300 -11.80 10.23 -20.25
N PHE A 301 -12.62 11.26 -20.09
CA PHE A 301 -12.40 12.31 -19.06
C PHE A 301 -12.54 11.84 -17.60
N LEU A 302 -12.82 10.56 -17.33
CA LEU A 302 -12.69 9.97 -15.99
C LEU A 302 -11.23 9.64 -15.63
N LEU A 303 -10.25 10.04 -16.46
CA LEU A 303 -8.81 9.89 -16.22
C LEU A 303 -8.38 10.25 -14.78
N PRO A 304 -8.88 11.32 -14.13
CA PRO A 304 -8.52 11.63 -12.74
C PRO A 304 -8.70 10.47 -11.77
N TYR A 305 -9.72 9.61 -11.95
CA TYR A 305 -9.89 8.41 -11.14
C TYR A 305 -8.69 7.46 -11.23
N HIS A 306 -8.16 7.23 -12.44
CA HIS A 306 -6.97 6.40 -12.63
C HIS A 306 -5.72 7.04 -12.05
N LEU A 307 -5.59 8.37 -12.15
CA LEU A 307 -4.50 9.11 -11.50
C LEU A 307 -4.55 8.95 -9.98
N GLY A 308 -5.74 9.01 -9.39
CA GLY A 308 -5.98 8.75 -7.98
C GLY A 308 -5.56 7.35 -7.54
N VAL A 309 -5.98 6.32 -8.28
CA VAL A 309 -5.56 4.92 -8.02
C VAL A 309 -4.04 4.81 -8.10
N THR A 310 -3.44 5.36 -9.16
CA THR A 310 -1.98 5.33 -9.36
C THR A 310 -1.25 6.06 -8.24
N SER A 311 -1.80 7.18 -7.76
CA SER A 311 -1.24 8.00 -6.69
C SER A 311 -1.12 7.21 -5.38
N LEU A 312 -2.21 6.60 -4.90
CA LEU A 312 -2.15 5.83 -3.66
C LEU A 312 -1.26 4.59 -3.79
N LEU A 313 -1.36 3.87 -4.90
CA LEU A 313 -0.54 2.66 -5.10
C LEU A 313 0.95 2.99 -5.25
N SER A 314 1.32 4.16 -5.78
CA SER A 314 2.71 4.62 -5.85
C SER A 314 3.23 5.08 -4.49
N GLU A 315 2.40 5.74 -3.70
CA GLU A 315 2.71 6.15 -2.32
C GLU A 315 3.03 4.95 -1.42
N LEU A 316 2.33 3.84 -1.63
CA LEU A 316 2.56 2.56 -0.95
C LEU A 316 3.62 1.68 -1.62
N LYS A 317 4.30 2.15 -2.69
CA LYS A 317 5.31 1.40 -3.46
C LYS A 317 4.80 0.09 -4.10
N ILE A 318 3.49 -0.05 -4.28
CA ILE A 318 2.85 -1.16 -5.02
C ILE A 318 3.01 -0.94 -6.53
N ILE A 319 2.82 0.29 -6.99
CA ILE A 319 3.27 0.75 -8.30
C ILE A 319 4.63 1.43 -8.12
N ASN A 320 5.64 0.86 -8.74
CA ASN A 320 7.04 1.30 -8.68
C ASN A 320 7.72 0.92 -10.00
N THR A 321 9.00 1.28 -10.20
CA THR A 321 9.75 1.06 -11.46
C THR A 321 9.70 -0.38 -12.01
N THR A 322 9.46 -1.38 -11.15
CA THR A 322 9.41 -2.80 -11.51
C THR A 322 8.01 -3.33 -11.83
N THR A 323 6.96 -2.58 -11.47
CA THR A 323 5.56 -3.00 -11.65
C THR A 323 5.13 -2.86 -13.11
N PRO A 324 4.72 -3.94 -13.82
CA PRO A 324 4.23 -3.84 -15.18
C PRO A 324 2.84 -3.18 -15.23
N LEU A 325 2.64 -2.26 -16.18
CA LEU A 325 1.39 -1.53 -16.35
C LEU A 325 0.84 -1.70 -17.76
N ALA A 326 -0.48 -1.75 -17.89
CA ALA A 326 -1.15 -1.73 -19.17
C ALA A 326 -2.31 -0.73 -19.20
N GLY A 327 -2.61 -0.18 -20.36
CA GLY A 327 -3.63 0.87 -20.48
C GLY A 327 -4.26 0.92 -21.85
N ALA A 328 -5.53 1.31 -21.91
CA ALA A 328 -6.28 1.60 -23.13
C ALA A 328 -6.91 2.99 -23.02
N SER A 329 -6.89 3.80 -24.09
CA SER A 329 -7.48 5.15 -24.09
C SER A 329 -6.93 6.01 -22.95
N ALA A 330 -7.79 6.64 -22.14
CA ALA A 330 -7.39 7.31 -20.91
C ALA A 330 -6.49 6.44 -19.98
N GLY A 331 -6.65 5.12 -19.96
CA GLY A 331 -5.73 4.23 -19.25
C GLY A 331 -4.30 4.24 -19.83
N THR A 332 -4.14 4.41 -21.15
CA THR A 332 -2.83 4.64 -21.80
C THR A 332 -2.24 5.97 -21.35
N LEU A 333 -3.05 7.05 -21.35
CA LEU A 333 -2.61 8.36 -20.87
C LEU A 333 -2.16 8.29 -19.42
N ASN A 334 -2.91 7.62 -18.55
CA ASN A 334 -2.53 7.42 -17.16
C ASN A 334 -1.12 6.81 -17.05
N ILE A 335 -0.86 5.67 -17.70
CA ILE A 335 0.41 4.97 -17.53
C ILE A 335 1.59 5.71 -18.18
N VAL A 336 1.40 6.32 -19.36
CA VAL A 336 2.47 7.04 -20.06
C VAL A 336 2.79 8.35 -19.35
N CYS A 337 1.77 9.14 -18.99
CA CYS A 337 1.98 10.41 -18.31
C CYS A 337 2.61 10.20 -16.93
N ALA A 338 2.06 9.26 -16.13
CA ALA A 338 2.51 9.00 -14.76
C ALA A 338 3.95 8.49 -14.65
N THR A 339 4.47 7.82 -15.69
CA THR A 339 5.76 7.12 -15.63
C THR A 339 6.82 7.70 -16.57
N SER A 340 6.48 8.49 -17.58
CA SER A 340 7.46 8.89 -18.60
C SER A 340 7.40 10.36 -19.00
N ILE A 341 6.32 11.07 -18.63
CA ILE A 341 6.16 12.50 -18.93
C ILE A 341 6.27 13.33 -17.66
N LYS A 342 5.36 13.13 -16.69
CA LYS A 342 5.32 13.87 -15.42
C LYS A 342 5.18 12.88 -14.25
N PRO A 343 6.25 12.63 -13.48
CA PRO A 343 6.16 11.73 -12.33
C PRO A 343 5.26 12.27 -11.22
N ASP A 344 5.12 13.59 -11.09
CA ASP A 344 4.13 14.21 -10.19
C ASP A 344 2.75 14.19 -10.84
N LEU A 345 1.88 13.32 -10.34
CA LEU A 345 0.51 13.13 -10.83
C LEU A 345 -0.38 14.36 -10.65
N THR A 346 0.01 15.31 -9.81
CA THR A 346 -0.73 16.56 -9.61
C THR A 346 -0.55 17.50 -10.80
N GLU A 347 0.60 17.46 -11.48
CA GLU A 347 0.81 18.15 -12.76
C GLU A 347 -0.04 17.50 -13.87
N VAL A 348 -0.14 16.17 -13.87
CA VAL A 348 -1.00 15.45 -14.83
C VAL A 348 -2.48 15.78 -14.61
N LEU A 349 -2.92 15.95 -13.35
CA LEU A 349 -4.28 16.39 -13.07
C LEU A 349 -4.54 17.82 -13.58
N ALA A 350 -3.61 18.75 -13.39
CA ALA A 350 -3.76 20.13 -13.90
C ALA A 350 -3.92 20.16 -15.43
N ILE A 351 -3.17 19.31 -16.13
CA ILE A 351 -3.34 19.07 -17.56
C ILE A 351 -4.75 18.56 -17.88
N CYS A 352 -5.24 17.57 -17.14
CA CYS A 352 -6.59 17.03 -17.33
C CYS A 352 -7.66 18.10 -17.10
N GLU A 353 -7.51 18.95 -16.08
CA GLU A 353 -8.40 20.07 -15.80
C GLU A 353 -8.47 21.05 -16.98
N HIS A 354 -7.31 21.38 -17.56
CA HIS A 354 -7.24 22.26 -18.73
C HIS A 354 -7.96 21.66 -19.95
N MET A 355 -7.68 20.40 -20.28
CA MET A 355 -8.36 19.69 -21.36
C MET A 355 -9.87 19.61 -21.12
N SER A 356 -10.27 19.36 -19.88
CA SER A 356 -11.68 19.31 -19.49
C SER A 356 -12.39 20.65 -19.67
N GLU A 357 -11.73 21.76 -19.36
CA GLU A 357 -12.26 23.11 -19.56
C GLU A 357 -12.44 23.44 -21.05
N GLU A 358 -11.45 23.09 -21.89
CA GLU A 358 -11.57 23.23 -23.34
C GLU A 358 -12.71 22.40 -23.91
N ALA A 359 -12.84 21.14 -23.48
CA ALA A 359 -13.90 20.23 -23.89
C ALA A 359 -15.30 20.75 -23.51
N MET A 360 -15.44 21.32 -22.31
CA MET A 360 -16.70 21.92 -21.87
C MET A 360 -17.03 23.20 -22.63
N ARG A 361 -16.03 24.02 -22.96
CA ARG A 361 -16.23 25.31 -23.64
C ARG A 361 -16.51 25.18 -25.12
N TYR A 362 -15.84 24.24 -25.79
CA TYR A 362 -15.84 24.15 -27.25
C TYR A 362 -16.40 22.83 -27.79
N GLY A 363 -16.82 21.93 -26.90
CA GLY A 363 -17.27 20.59 -27.25
C GLY A 363 -16.14 19.63 -27.59
N VAL A 364 -16.47 18.34 -27.61
CA VAL A 364 -15.51 17.24 -27.81
C VAL A 364 -15.54 16.67 -29.22
N ARG A 365 -16.59 16.93 -30.00
CA ARG A 365 -16.86 16.26 -31.27
C ARG A 365 -15.79 16.61 -32.32
N TYR A 366 -15.11 15.60 -32.83
CA TYR A 366 -13.98 15.69 -33.78
C TYR A 366 -12.79 16.55 -33.29
N ARG A 367 -12.61 16.70 -31.98
CA ARG A 367 -11.61 17.62 -31.39
C ARG A 367 -10.58 16.95 -30.49
N ILE A 368 -10.87 15.76 -29.95
CA ILE A 368 -9.98 15.15 -28.96
C ILE A 368 -8.59 14.85 -29.53
N ASP A 369 -8.47 14.40 -30.79
CA ASP A 369 -7.14 14.13 -31.37
C ASP A 369 -6.28 15.40 -31.51
N ASP A 370 -6.89 16.54 -31.83
CA ASP A 370 -6.15 17.80 -31.94
C ASP A 370 -5.71 18.32 -30.57
N MET A 371 -6.58 18.22 -29.55
CA MET A 371 -6.20 18.47 -28.15
C MET A 371 -5.04 17.56 -27.72
N MET A 372 -5.11 16.27 -28.07
CA MET A 372 -4.06 15.30 -27.78
C MET A 372 -2.75 15.62 -28.51
N LYS A 373 -2.78 16.07 -29.77
CA LYS A 373 -1.57 16.48 -30.50
C LYS A 373 -0.89 17.65 -29.82
N THR A 374 -1.66 18.69 -29.47
CA THR A 374 -1.13 19.87 -28.80
C THR A 374 -0.48 19.48 -27.48
N LEU A 375 -1.22 18.73 -26.64
CA LEU A 375 -0.73 18.23 -25.37
C LEU A 375 0.58 17.44 -25.52
N LEU A 376 0.57 16.42 -26.37
CA LEU A 376 1.72 15.51 -26.48
C LEU A 376 2.94 16.23 -27.07
N LYS A 377 2.76 17.19 -27.97
CA LYS A 377 3.87 18.01 -28.51
C LYS A 377 4.51 18.89 -27.44
N GLU A 378 3.73 19.42 -26.51
CA GLU A 378 4.24 20.27 -25.42
C GLU A 378 4.95 19.44 -24.34
N GLU A 379 4.38 18.28 -24.01
CA GLU A 379 4.77 17.50 -22.86
C GLU A 379 5.81 16.40 -23.16
N ILE A 380 5.79 15.76 -24.34
CA ILE A 380 6.78 14.74 -24.71
C ILE A 380 8.11 15.42 -25.04
N LYS A 381 9.15 15.05 -24.28
CA LYS A 381 10.53 15.49 -24.50
C LYS A 381 11.31 14.43 -25.27
N PRO A 382 12.42 14.82 -25.95
CA PRO A 382 13.29 13.86 -26.62
C PRO A 382 13.69 12.70 -25.69
N GLY A 383 13.62 11.47 -26.21
CA GLY A 383 13.98 10.24 -25.51
C GLY A 383 12.91 9.71 -24.54
N THR A 384 11.70 10.28 -24.49
CA THR A 384 10.61 9.75 -23.67
C THR A 384 10.21 8.33 -24.10
N TYR A 385 10.27 8.00 -25.39
CA TYR A 385 10.05 6.64 -25.87
C TYR A 385 11.06 5.63 -25.28
N LEU A 386 12.31 6.05 -25.03
CA LEU A 386 13.32 5.20 -24.38
C LEU A 386 12.98 4.97 -22.92
N ALA A 387 12.47 5.97 -22.21
CA ALA A 387 11.98 5.80 -20.83
C ALA A 387 10.88 4.75 -20.76
N VAL A 388 9.95 4.76 -21.73
CA VAL A 388 8.87 3.77 -21.84
C VAL A 388 9.45 2.38 -22.14
N ASN A 389 10.33 2.28 -23.14
CA ASN A 389 10.87 0.99 -23.61
C ASN A 389 11.79 0.32 -22.59
N ARG A 390 12.60 1.09 -21.86
CA ARG A 390 13.63 0.61 -20.93
C ARG A 390 13.14 0.46 -19.49
N ARG A 391 11.90 0.84 -19.20
CA ARG A 391 11.32 0.64 -17.88
C ARG A 391 11.31 -0.84 -17.50
N ILE A 392 11.75 -1.16 -16.29
CA ILE A 392 11.86 -2.55 -15.81
C ILE A 392 10.50 -3.25 -15.83
N GLY A 393 9.49 -2.63 -15.22
CA GLY A 393 8.11 -3.06 -15.36
C GLY A 393 7.57 -2.58 -16.71
N THR A 394 7.35 -3.51 -17.63
CA THR A 394 6.89 -3.20 -18.99
C THR A 394 5.61 -2.37 -19.00
N LEU A 395 5.58 -1.33 -19.84
CA LEU A 395 4.38 -0.57 -20.16
C LEU A 395 3.78 -1.10 -21.46
N SER A 396 2.48 -1.39 -21.47
CA SER A 396 1.77 -1.85 -22.67
C SER A 396 0.54 -0.99 -22.94
N ILE A 397 0.47 -0.39 -24.11
CA ILE A 397 -0.72 0.33 -24.57
C ILE A 397 -1.56 -0.59 -25.45
N ALA A 398 -2.88 -0.47 -25.34
CA ALA A 398 -3.83 -1.22 -26.14
C ALA A 398 -4.57 -0.28 -27.09
N LEU A 399 -4.58 -0.64 -28.38
CA LEU A 399 -5.31 0.06 -29.44
C LEU A 399 -5.96 -0.98 -30.35
N ALA A 400 -6.89 -0.58 -31.20
CA ALA A 400 -7.58 -1.50 -32.10
C ALA A 400 -7.35 -1.12 -33.55
N SER A 401 -6.87 -2.06 -34.36
CA SER A 401 -6.86 -1.91 -35.80
C SER A 401 -8.18 -2.42 -36.39
N LYS A 402 -8.73 -1.70 -37.36
CA LYS A 402 -9.91 -2.17 -38.11
C LYS A 402 -9.45 -2.97 -39.31
N ARG A 403 -9.73 -4.28 -39.28
CA ARG A 403 -9.52 -5.20 -40.41
C ARG A 403 -10.88 -5.68 -40.90
N LEU A 404 -11.24 -5.30 -42.12
CA LEU A 404 -12.56 -5.55 -42.73
C LEU A 404 -13.69 -5.02 -41.81
N LEU A 405 -14.58 -5.91 -41.35
CA LEU A 405 -15.74 -5.61 -40.51
C LEU A 405 -15.47 -5.80 -39.01
N SER A 406 -14.22 -6.08 -38.59
CA SER A 406 -13.88 -6.39 -37.20
C SER A 406 -12.73 -5.55 -36.65
N TYR A 407 -12.75 -5.32 -35.33
CA TYR A 407 -11.62 -4.74 -34.61
C TYR A 407 -10.69 -5.84 -34.12
N LYS A 408 -9.39 -5.68 -34.40
CA LYS A 408 -8.31 -6.53 -33.88
C LYS A 408 -7.50 -5.71 -32.88
N GLY A 409 -7.45 -6.18 -31.63
CA GLY A 409 -6.59 -5.57 -30.61
C GLY A 409 -5.11 -5.68 -30.99
N MET A 410 -4.40 -4.57 -30.81
CA MET A 410 -2.95 -4.43 -30.90
C MET A 410 -2.44 -3.97 -29.54
N PHE A 411 -1.40 -4.64 -29.05
CA PHE A 411 -0.78 -4.34 -27.77
C PHE A 411 0.68 -3.97 -28.03
N VAL A 412 1.04 -2.73 -27.70
CA VAL A 412 2.34 -2.14 -28.04
C VAL A 412 3.07 -1.79 -26.76
N SER A 413 4.28 -2.32 -26.61
CA SER A 413 5.16 -2.08 -25.47
C SER A 413 6.55 -1.59 -25.84
N GLN A 414 6.82 -1.43 -27.14
CA GLN A 414 8.09 -0.95 -27.67
C GLN A 414 7.81 0.05 -28.79
N PHE A 415 8.44 1.22 -28.69
CA PHE A 415 8.28 2.35 -29.59
C PHE A 415 9.59 2.65 -30.32
N LEU A 416 9.51 3.12 -31.56
CA LEU A 416 10.69 3.36 -32.40
C LEU A 416 11.36 4.71 -32.10
N ASP A 417 10.54 5.72 -31.84
CA ASP A 417 10.94 7.08 -31.50
C ASP A 417 9.80 7.80 -30.74
N ASP A 418 10.00 9.07 -30.36
CA ASP A 418 8.98 9.86 -29.67
C ASP A 418 7.72 10.10 -30.54
N GLY A 419 7.86 10.15 -31.87
CA GLY A 419 6.74 10.28 -32.80
C GLY A 419 5.87 9.02 -32.87
N ASP A 420 6.50 7.85 -32.94
CA ASP A 420 5.83 6.54 -32.87
C ASP A 420 5.13 6.35 -31.50
N LEU A 421 5.74 6.83 -30.40
CA LEU A 421 5.05 6.89 -29.10
C LEU A 421 3.82 7.80 -29.14
N MET A 422 3.97 9.02 -29.65
CA MET A 422 2.86 9.97 -29.78
C MET A 422 1.71 9.39 -30.60
N ASP A 423 1.99 8.82 -31.76
CA ASP A 423 0.98 8.22 -32.64
C ASP A 423 0.33 6.99 -32.02
N GLY A 424 1.09 6.16 -31.29
CA GLY A 424 0.54 5.05 -30.53
C GLY A 424 -0.43 5.50 -29.44
N VAL A 425 -0.07 6.51 -28.66
CA VAL A 425 -0.94 7.10 -27.62
C VAL A 425 -2.19 7.72 -28.23
N ARG A 426 -2.05 8.50 -29.31
CA ARG A 426 -3.18 9.09 -30.05
C ARG A 426 -4.12 8.03 -30.60
N ALA A 427 -3.57 6.98 -31.22
CA ALA A 427 -4.35 5.87 -31.74
C ALA A 427 -5.12 5.13 -30.64
N SER A 428 -4.50 4.90 -29.48
CA SER A 428 -5.14 4.31 -28.31
C SER A 428 -6.32 5.13 -27.76
N CYS A 429 -6.30 6.45 -27.96
CA CYS A 429 -7.33 7.40 -27.53
C CYS A 429 -8.28 7.83 -28.67
N ASN A 430 -8.22 7.20 -29.85
CA ASN A 430 -9.01 7.60 -31.02
C ASN A 430 -10.43 7.03 -30.98
N ILE A 431 -11.32 7.69 -30.23
CA ILE A 431 -12.74 7.36 -30.14
C ILE A 431 -13.44 7.86 -31.43
N PRO A 432 -14.04 6.97 -32.24
CA PRO A 432 -14.74 7.38 -33.46
C PRO A 432 -15.80 8.47 -33.19
N HIS A 433 -15.83 9.49 -34.04
CA HIS A 433 -16.72 10.66 -33.97
C HIS A 433 -16.47 11.66 -32.82
N TYR A 434 -15.68 11.29 -31.81
CA TYR A 434 -15.23 12.20 -30.76
C TYR A 434 -13.82 12.69 -31.07
N SER A 435 -12.86 11.79 -31.29
CA SER A 435 -11.47 12.18 -31.52
C SER A 435 -11.22 12.67 -32.95
N THR A 436 -11.67 11.91 -33.94
CA THR A 436 -11.60 12.26 -35.35
C THR A 436 -12.85 11.77 -36.09
N THR A 437 -13.01 12.15 -37.36
CA THR A 437 -14.03 11.56 -38.24
C THR A 437 -13.78 10.09 -38.56
N GLY A 438 -12.58 9.56 -38.28
CA GLY A 438 -12.15 8.22 -38.69
C GLY A 438 -11.04 7.62 -37.84
N SER A 439 -9.96 7.16 -38.49
CA SER A 439 -8.85 6.45 -37.88
C SER A 439 -7.61 7.33 -37.71
N VAL A 440 -6.78 7.07 -36.70
CA VAL A 440 -5.40 7.54 -36.64
C VAL A 440 -4.51 6.48 -37.28
N MET A 441 -3.57 6.88 -38.13
CA MET A 441 -2.60 5.96 -38.72
C MET A 441 -1.52 5.64 -37.69
N PHE A 442 -1.26 4.37 -37.44
CA PHE A 442 -0.17 3.91 -36.58
C PHE A 442 0.50 2.69 -37.22
N ARG A 443 1.80 2.80 -37.52
CA ARG A 443 2.61 1.76 -38.20
C ARG A 443 1.93 1.17 -39.44
N GLY A 444 1.35 2.04 -40.26
CA GLY A 444 0.67 1.66 -41.52
C GLY A 444 -0.75 1.09 -41.35
N GLU A 445 -1.27 0.95 -40.13
CA GLU A 445 -2.64 0.47 -39.88
C GLU A 445 -3.58 1.61 -39.47
N LYS A 446 -4.86 1.48 -39.85
CA LYS A 446 -5.95 2.39 -39.42
C LYS A 446 -6.42 1.98 -38.02
N CYS A 447 -6.06 2.80 -37.04
CA CYS A 447 -6.22 2.48 -35.63
C CYS A 447 -7.26 3.35 -34.92
N TYR A 448 -7.84 2.75 -33.89
CA TYR A 448 -8.96 3.22 -33.09
C TYR A 448 -8.72 2.94 -31.62
N ASP A 449 -9.58 3.53 -30.78
CA ASP A 449 -9.50 3.47 -29.33
C ASP A 449 -9.33 2.05 -28.78
N GLY A 450 -8.52 1.92 -27.73
CA GLY A 450 -8.26 0.67 -27.02
C GLY A 450 -9.50 0.01 -26.41
N TYR A 451 -10.61 0.73 -26.26
CA TYR A 451 -11.93 0.17 -25.95
C TYR A 451 -12.30 -0.99 -26.87
N PHE A 452 -11.98 -0.90 -28.17
CA PHE A 452 -12.29 -1.92 -29.15
C PHE A 452 -11.26 -3.08 -29.18
N ALA A 453 -10.16 -2.97 -28.41
CA ALA A 453 -9.10 -3.98 -28.41
C ALA A 453 -9.42 -5.21 -27.54
N ASN A 454 -10.18 -5.03 -26.47
CA ASN A 454 -10.39 -6.03 -25.43
C ASN A 454 -11.84 -6.57 -25.39
N LYS A 455 -11.98 -7.85 -25.03
CA LYS A 455 -13.31 -8.47 -24.80
C LYS A 455 -13.85 -8.08 -23.42
N SER A 456 -15.17 -7.93 -23.31
CA SER A 456 -15.88 -7.51 -22.08
C SER A 456 -15.57 -8.34 -20.83
N ARG A 457 -15.15 -9.61 -20.98
CA ARG A 457 -14.81 -10.50 -19.86
C ARG A 457 -13.63 -10.05 -19.00
N LYS A 458 -12.81 -9.09 -19.48
CA LYS A 458 -11.68 -8.53 -18.73
C LYS A 458 -11.94 -7.08 -18.31
N LEU A 459 -13.20 -6.64 -18.25
CA LEU A 459 -13.57 -5.23 -17.96
C LEU A 459 -12.80 -4.23 -18.84
N LEU A 460 -12.62 -4.61 -20.11
CA LEU A 460 -11.89 -3.83 -21.13
C LEU A 460 -10.40 -3.62 -20.82
N CYS A 461 -9.86 -4.31 -19.80
CA CYS A 461 -8.45 -4.27 -19.43
C CYS A 461 -7.65 -5.37 -20.14
N GLN A 462 -6.37 -5.08 -20.40
CA GLN A 462 -5.39 -6.02 -20.94
C GLN A 462 -4.72 -6.79 -19.79
N ASP A 463 -4.17 -7.98 -20.07
CA ASP A 463 -3.23 -8.60 -19.13
C ASP A 463 -1.85 -7.92 -19.24
N THR A 464 -1.17 -7.79 -18.11
CA THR A 464 0.18 -7.24 -18.02
C THR A 464 1.24 -8.34 -18.14
N ALA A 465 2.51 -7.96 -18.21
CA ALA A 465 3.63 -8.91 -18.15
C ALA A 465 3.84 -9.54 -16.76
N ALA A 466 2.99 -9.23 -15.76
CA ALA A 466 3.08 -9.83 -14.43
C ALA A 466 2.40 -11.21 -14.34
N LEU A 467 2.61 -11.94 -13.24
CA LEU A 467 1.89 -13.19 -12.97
C LEU A 467 0.40 -12.97 -12.67
N ARG A 468 0.07 -11.85 -12.01
CA ARG A 468 -1.29 -11.41 -11.69
C ARG A 468 -1.52 -9.99 -12.19
N THR A 469 -2.62 -9.78 -12.91
CA THR A 469 -3.08 -8.45 -13.31
C THR A 469 -4.28 -8.02 -12.49
N VAL A 470 -4.15 -6.90 -11.78
CA VAL A 470 -5.25 -6.17 -11.15
C VAL A 470 -5.83 -5.19 -12.16
N ARG A 471 -7.16 -5.18 -12.30
CA ARG A 471 -7.88 -4.42 -13.32
C ARG A 471 -8.60 -3.24 -12.68
N VAL A 472 -8.33 -2.05 -13.19
CA VAL A 472 -8.82 -0.78 -12.64
C VAL A 472 -9.88 -0.22 -13.58
N THR A 473 -11.08 0.01 -13.07
CA THR A 473 -12.16 0.62 -13.85
C THR A 473 -13.02 1.57 -13.00
N PRO A 474 -13.29 2.80 -13.47
CA PRO A 474 -14.23 3.68 -12.78
C PRO A 474 -15.69 3.27 -13.01
N PHE A 475 -15.98 2.31 -13.90
CA PHE A 475 -17.35 1.89 -14.21
C PHE A 475 -17.84 0.77 -13.30
N VAL A 476 -19.15 0.76 -13.03
CA VAL A 476 -19.84 -0.30 -12.30
C VAL A 476 -20.02 -1.51 -13.21
N MET A 477 -18.96 -2.29 -13.41
CA MET A 477 -18.96 -3.49 -14.28
C MET A 477 -18.28 -4.69 -13.61
N GLY A 478 -18.55 -5.90 -14.12
CA GLY A 478 -17.84 -7.10 -13.63
C GLY A 478 -18.39 -7.73 -12.35
N ARG A 479 -19.59 -7.36 -11.89
CA ARG A 479 -20.20 -7.85 -10.64
C ARG A 479 -20.15 -9.38 -10.49
N ALA A 480 -20.46 -10.12 -11.56
CA ALA A 480 -20.42 -11.58 -11.53
C ALA A 480 -18.99 -12.14 -11.36
N MET A 481 -17.99 -11.51 -11.97
CA MET A 481 -16.58 -11.92 -11.89
C MET A 481 -16.00 -11.62 -10.52
N ILE A 482 -16.24 -10.42 -9.99
CA ILE A 482 -15.82 -10.02 -8.64
C ILE A 482 -16.43 -10.94 -7.60
N ARG A 483 -17.72 -11.30 -7.74
CA ARG A 483 -18.40 -12.25 -6.83
C ARG A 483 -17.82 -13.67 -6.86
N ARG A 484 -17.12 -14.05 -7.93
CA ARG A 484 -16.46 -15.37 -8.03
C ARG A 484 -15.11 -15.40 -7.33
N GLN A 485 -14.48 -14.25 -7.08
CA GLN A 485 -13.23 -14.20 -6.34
C GLN A 485 -13.49 -14.33 -4.84
N LYS A 486 -12.69 -15.16 -4.17
CA LYS A 486 -12.74 -15.30 -2.70
C LYS A 486 -11.42 -14.88 -2.07
N LEU A 487 -10.35 -15.62 -2.35
CA LEU A 487 -8.98 -15.24 -1.92
C LEU A 487 -8.25 -14.35 -2.93
N ARG A 488 -8.88 -13.99 -4.05
CA ARG A 488 -8.30 -13.02 -4.99
C ARG A 488 -9.07 -11.71 -4.93
N ASN A 489 -8.39 -10.59 -5.17
CA ASN A 489 -9.05 -9.34 -5.50
C ASN A 489 -8.38 -8.77 -6.75
N ASP A 490 -8.81 -9.19 -7.95
CA ASP A 490 -8.16 -8.73 -9.19
C ASP A 490 -8.81 -7.46 -9.77
N TYR A 491 -9.61 -6.72 -8.98
CA TYR A 491 -10.40 -5.59 -9.46
C TYR A 491 -10.41 -4.40 -8.48
N ILE A 492 -10.16 -3.21 -9.01
CA ILE A 492 -10.36 -1.91 -8.33
C ILE A 492 -11.50 -1.18 -9.06
N GLY A 493 -12.51 -0.76 -8.31
CA GLY A 493 -13.68 -0.08 -8.87
C GLY A 493 -14.82 0.12 -7.87
N PRO A 494 -15.91 0.79 -8.30
CA PRO A 494 -17.02 1.19 -7.43
C PRO A 494 -17.69 0.03 -6.67
N LEU A 495 -17.64 -1.19 -7.20
CA LEU A 495 -18.27 -2.37 -6.60
C LEU A 495 -17.65 -2.79 -5.26
N LEU A 496 -16.45 -2.29 -4.93
CA LEU A 496 -15.79 -2.53 -3.65
C LEU A 496 -16.52 -1.89 -2.47
N MET A 497 -17.27 -0.80 -2.69
CA MET A 497 -18.05 -0.10 -1.65
C MET A 497 -19.03 -1.03 -0.91
N ASN A 498 -19.49 -2.11 -1.56
CA ASN A 498 -20.37 -3.11 -0.93
C ASN A 498 -19.70 -3.88 0.24
N LYS A 499 -18.39 -3.72 0.44
CA LYS A 499 -17.61 -4.37 1.49
C LYS A 499 -17.23 -3.42 2.63
N ASP A 500 -17.65 -2.15 2.60
CA ASP A 500 -17.19 -1.11 3.53
C ASP A 500 -17.41 -1.48 4.99
N ARG A 501 -18.51 -2.15 5.35
CA ARG A 501 -18.74 -2.62 6.73
C ARG A 501 -17.64 -3.56 7.25
N TYR A 502 -17.10 -4.41 6.38
CA TYR A 502 -16.01 -5.33 6.74
C TYR A 502 -14.66 -4.63 6.74
N VAL A 503 -14.44 -3.69 5.81
CA VAL A 503 -13.26 -2.82 5.78
C VAL A 503 -13.16 -2.02 7.07
N VAL A 504 -14.24 -1.35 7.48
CA VAL A 504 -14.30 -0.52 8.69
C VAL A 504 -14.15 -1.37 9.95
N HIS A 505 -14.80 -2.53 10.03
CA HIS A 505 -14.56 -3.47 11.14
C HIS A 505 -13.08 -3.86 11.23
N TYR A 506 -12.46 -4.24 10.10
CA TYR A 506 -11.06 -4.66 10.06
C TYR A 506 -10.12 -3.54 10.50
N LEU A 507 -10.35 -2.29 10.09
CA LEU A 507 -9.57 -1.13 10.54
C LEU A 507 -9.68 -0.94 12.07
N ARG A 508 -10.90 -0.94 12.61
CA ARG A 508 -11.14 -0.83 14.07
C ARG A 508 -10.39 -1.91 14.85
N LEU A 509 -10.53 -3.17 14.41
CA LEU A 509 -9.84 -4.30 15.02
C LEU A 509 -8.33 -4.08 14.98
N LYS A 510 -7.76 -3.74 13.82
CA LYS A 510 -6.31 -3.57 13.67
C LYS A 510 -5.75 -2.38 14.43
N CYS A 511 -6.49 -1.27 14.55
CA CYS A 511 -6.09 -0.17 15.44
C CYS A 511 -6.06 -0.60 16.90
N PHE A 512 -7.03 -1.40 17.35
CA PHE A 512 -7.04 -1.93 18.71
C PHE A 512 -5.86 -2.87 18.94
N LEU A 513 -5.59 -3.79 18.01
CA LEU A 513 -4.44 -4.70 18.10
C LEU A 513 -3.10 -3.95 18.06
N SER A 514 -2.97 -2.88 17.27
CA SER A 514 -1.79 -1.99 17.31
C SER A 514 -1.60 -1.36 18.70
N ALA A 515 -2.68 -0.91 19.35
CA ALA A 515 -2.62 -0.36 20.70
C ALA A 515 -2.16 -1.42 21.72
N LEU A 516 -2.70 -2.64 21.64
CA LEU A 516 -2.28 -3.77 22.49
C LEU A 516 -0.81 -4.14 22.27
N TRP A 517 -0.31 -4.13 21.03
CA TRP A 517 1.10 -4.36 20.73
C TRP A 517 2.03 -3.31 21.37
N ARG A 518 1.66 -2.03 21.31
CA ARG A 518 2.43 -0.96 21.96
C ARG A 518 2.51 -1.18 23.49
N ARG A 519 1.40 -1.60 24.10
CA ARG A 519 1.36 -1.96 25.53
C ARG A 519 2.22 -3.17 25.84
N LYS A 520 2.15 -4.23 25.03
CA LYS A 520 3.01 -5.41 25.17
C LYS A 520 4.50 -5.04 25.14
N ILE A 521 4.90 -4.22 24.17
CA ILE A 521 6.29 -3.76 24.04
C ILE A 521 6.72 -2.99 25.29
N ASP A 522 5.87 -2.10 25.82
CA ASP A 522 6.15 -1.37 27.07
C ASP A 522 6.33 -2.33 28.26
N TYR A 523 5.41 -3.29 28.46
CA TYR A 523 5.54 -4.31 29.51
C TYR A 523 6.82 -5.15 29.37
N GLU A 524 7.14 -5.60 28.16
CA GLU A 524 8.35 -6.39 27.89
C GLU A 524 9.62 -5.57 28.13
N SER A 525 9.62 -4.28 27.76
CA SER A 525 10.74 -3.36 27.99
C SER A 525 11.04 -3.15 29.48
N CYS A 526 10.01 -3.23 30.33
CA CYS A 526 10.13 -3.14 31.79
C CYS A 526 10.31 -4.51 32.47
N GLY A 527 10.46 -5.61 31.72
CA GLY A 527 10.59 -6.97 32.28
C GLY A 527 9.33 -7.51 32.96
N ARG A 528 8.15 -6.93 32.69
CA ARG A 528 6.87 -7.21 33.35
C ARG A 528 5.92 -8.05 32.50
N LYS A 529 6.42 -9.13 31.91
CA LYS A 529 5.61 -10.08 31.12
C LYS A 529 4.41 -10.67 31.89
N PRO A 530 4.49 -10.98 33.21
CA PRO A 530 3.33 -11.47 33.96
C PRO A 530 2.18 -10.46 34.05
N ASP A 531 2.49 -9.17 34.15
CA ASP A 531 1.48 -8.10 34.22
C ASP A 531 0.73 -7.95 32.88
N TRP A 532 1.44 -8.10 31.74
CA TRP A 532 0.82 -8.16 30.42
C TRP A 532 -0.17 -9.34 30.31
N ARG A 533 0.23 -10.53 30.77
CA ARG A 533 -0.65 -11.71 30.77
C ARG A 533 -1.92 -11.47 31.59
N LEU A 534 -1.79 -10.82 32.75
CA LEU A 534 -2.94 -10.47 33.59
C LEU A 534 -3.89 -9.52 32.85
N GLU A 535 -3.35 -8.45 32.23
CA GLU A 535 -4.16 -7.53 31.43
C GLU A 535 -4.90 -8.27 30.30
N VAL A 536 -4.22 -9.14 29.54
CA VAL A 536 -4.83 -9.96 28.49
C VAL A 536 -5.98 -10.82 29.03
N SER A 537 -5.78 -11.50 30.16
CA SER A 537 -6.83 -12.30 30.81
C SER A 537 -8.06 -11.47 31.17
N MET A 538 -7.84 -10.27 31.71
CA MET A 538 -8.94 -9.36 32.07
C MET A 538 -9.70 -8.88 30.82
N ILE A 539 -8.99 -8.62 29.71
CA ILE A 539 -9.61 -8.24 28.43
C ILE A 539 -10.49 -9.39 27.91
N MET A 540 -10.02 -10.64 28.01
CA MET A 540 -10.80 -11.82 27.60
C MET A 540 -12.09 -11.96 28.42
N ASP A 541 -12.00 -11.79 29.75
CA ASP A 541 -13.17 -11.83 30.63
C ASP A 541 -14.17 -10.71 30.29
N ALA A 542 -13.66 -9.50 30.03
CA ALA A 542 -14.49 -8.36 29.60
C ALA A 542 -15.15 -8.60 28.24
N TYR A 543 -14.46 -9.25 27.30
CA TYR A 543 -15.01 -9.60 25.99
C TYR A 543 -16.20 -10.55 26.12
N GLU A 544 -16.06 -11.65 26.87
CA GLU A 544 -17.12 -12.64 27.07
C GLU A 544 -18.34 -12.00 27.75
N MET A 545 -18.13 -11.10 28.72
CA MET A 545 -19.20 -10.35 29.38
C MET A 545 -19.98 -9.47 28.38
N LEU A 546 -19.29 -8.64 27.60
CA LEU A 546 -19.94 -7.66 26.70
C LEU A 546 -20.61 -8.35 25.50
N SER A 547 -20.04 -9.45 25.01
CA SER A 547 -20.61 -10.24 23.92
C SER A 547 -21.84 -11.08 24.32
N GLY A 548 -22.08 -11.29 25.63
CA GLY A 548 -23.27 -11.96 26.16
C GLY A 548 -23.05 -13.40 26.61
N GLY A 549 -21.82 -13.76 27.01
CA GLY A 549 -21.46 -15.07 27.55
C GLY A 549 -22.03 -15.35 28.95
N GLN A 550 -22.03 -16.64 29.34
CA GLN A 550 -22.61 -17.15 30.60
C GLN A 550 -21.72 -16.96 31.85
N LEU A 551 -20.56 -16.31 31.74
CA LEU A 551 -19.61 -16.17 32.84
C LEU A 551 -20.15 -15.23 33.94
N ALA A 552 -20.20 -15.75 35.17
CA ALA A 552 -20.59 -14.99 36.35
C ALA A 552 -19.54 -13.91 36.68
N PHE A 553 -20.05 -12.71 36.93
CA PHE A 553 -19.32 -11.46 37.08
C PHE A 553 -18.34 -11.45 38.27
N ARG A 554 -17.13 -10.93 38.06
CA ARG A 554 -16.36 -10.21 39.10
C ARG A 554 -16.43 -8.72 38.78
N GLN A 555 -17.18 -7.96 39.56
CA GLN A 555 -17.38 -6.51 39.39
C GLN A 555 -16.07 -5.71 39.33
N SER A 556 -15.03 -6.22 39.97
CA SER A 556 -13.69 -5.64 39.97
C SER A 556 -13.02 -5.63 38.59
N THR A 557 -13.27 -6.60 37.71
CA THR A 557 -12.46 -6.78 36.49
C THR A 557 -12.57 -5.62 35.50
N TRP A 558 -13.77 -5.12 35.21
CA TRP A 558 -13.94 -3.97 34.30
C TRP A 558 -13.42 -2.67 34.93
N SER A 559 -13.67 -2.45 36.23
CA SER A 559 -13.13 -1.28 36.93
C SER A 559 -11.61 -1.29 36.99
N ASP A 560 -11.01 -2.47 37.15
CA ASP A 560 -9.56 -2.64 37.20
C ASP A 560 -8.94 -2.46 35.81
N LEU A 561 -9.57 -2.96 34.74
CA LEU A 561 -9.18 -2.64 33.36
C LEU A 561 -9.23 -1.15 33.06
N MET A 562 -10.30 -0.48 33.49
CA MET A 562 -10.44 0.96 33.31
C MET A 562 -9.30 1.72 34.00
N LYS A 563 -8.94 1.34 35.24
CA LYS A 563 -7.77 1.90 35.94
C LYS A 563 -6.47 1.64 35.18
N ILE A 564 -6.30 0.45 34.60
CA ILE A 564 -5.11 0.08 33.81
C ILE A 564 -5.03 0.90 32.51
N TRP A 565 -6.15 1.09 31.84
CA TRP A 565 -6.27 1.81 30.57
C TRP A 565 -6.25 3.33 30.72
N SER A 566 -6.43 3.86 31.93
CA SER A 566 -6.19 5.28 32.24
C SER A 566 -4.72 5.69 32.09
N PHE A 567 -3.79 4.73 32.11
CA PHE A 567 -2.38 5.00 31.84
C PHE A 567 -2.08 4.74 30.36
N GLU A 568 -1.65 5.79 29.65
CA GLU A 568 -1.18 5.70 28.26
C GLU A 568 -0.05 4.66 28.12
N ASN A 569 0.94 4.75 29.02
CA ASN A 569 2.02 3.77 29.14
C ASN A 569 1.86 2.97 30.44
N PRO A 570 1.70 1.64 30.36
CA PRO A 570 1.63 0.78 31.54
C PRO A 570 2.79 0.98 32.55
N SER A 571 3.99 1.30 32.07
CA SER A 571 5.17 1.61 32.88
C SER A 571 4.94 2.74 33.89
N LYS A 572 4.25 3.82 33.50
CA LYS A 572 3.93 4.98 34.37
C LYS A 572 3.05 4.63 35.56
N ARG A 573 2.24 3.55 35.46
CA ARG A 573 1.41 3.05 36.56
C ARG A 573 2.25 2.67 37.78
N PHE A 574 3.48 2.19 37.56
CA PHE A 574 4.35 1.70 38.62
C PHE A 574 5.20 2.81 39.26
N GLU A 575 5.25 3.99 38.65
CA GLU A 575 5.96 5.16 39.16
C GLU A 575 5.06 6.03 40.07
N SER A 576 3.74 6.01 39.85
CA SER A 576 2.81 6.82 40.67
C SER A 576 2.55 6.19 42.04
N ARG A 577 2.98 6.86 43.12
CA ARG A 577 2.64 6.49 44.51
C ARG A 577 1.21 6.82 44.93
N ASN A 578 0.49 7.61 44.14
CA ASN A 578 -0.90 7.98 44.40
C ASN A 578 -1.83 7.12 43.54
N GLU A 579 -2.92 6.59 44.12
CA GLU A 579 -4.00 5.99 43.34
C GLU A 579 -4.50 7.00 42.29
N PRO A 580 -4.77 6.56 41.05
CA PRO A 580 -5.31 7.46 40.03
C PRO A 580 -6.61 8.06 40.56
N LYS A 581 -6.69 9.41 40.62
CA LYS A 581 -7.94 10.12 40.90
C LYS A 581 -9.01 9.58 39.96
N MET A 582 -10.22 9.37 40.48
CA MET A 582 -11.39 8.89 39.73
C MET A 582 -11.45 9.60 38.37
N VAL A 583 -11.19 8.85 37.29
CA VAL A 583 -11.18 9.45 35.94
C VAL A 583 -12.63 9.74 35.58
N LEU A 584 -12.96 11.02 35.44
CA LEU A 584 -14.30 11.48 35.04
C LEU A 584 -14.65 11.08 33.59
N GLU A 585 -13.65 10.78 32.77
CA GLU A 585 -13.80 10.43 31.35
C GLU A 585 -13.25 9.03 31.02
N GLU A 586 -13.94 8.32 30.13
CA GLU A 586 -13.56 6.97 29.73
C GLU A 586 -12.33 6.96 28.79
N PRO A 587 -11.31 6.09 29.02
CA PRO A 587 -10.13 5.99 28.15
C PRO A 587 -10.48 5.63 26.69
N GLU A 588 -9.75 6.20 25.73
CA GLU A 588 -9.98 5.97 24.30
C GLU A 588 -9.85 4.50 23.89
N ILE A 589 -8.92 3.75 24.49
CA ILE A 589 -8.77 2.31 24.24
C ILE A 589 -10.00 1.51 24.69
N ALA A 590 -10.70 1.94 25.74
CA ALA A 590 -11.93 1.32 26.23
C ALA A 590 -13.11 1.60 25.27
N LYS A 591 -13.19 2.84 24.76
CA LYS A 591 -14.16 3.21 23.72
C LYS A 591 -13.95 2.35 22.47
N LEU A 592 -12.71 2.25 21.99
CA LEU A 592 -12.35 1.44 20.83
C LEU A 592 -12.67 -0.05 21.04
N PHE A 593 -12.35 -0.61 22.21
CA PHE A 593 -12.67 -2.00 22.55
C PHE A 593 -14.17 -2.31 22.40
N ARG A 594 -15.06 -1.47 22.97
CA ARG A 594 -16.52 -1.66 22.84
C ARG A 594 -17.00 -1.55 21.40
N VAL A 595 -16.46 -0.59 20.64
CA VAL A 595 -16.80 -0.41 19.22
C VAL A 595 -16.35 -1.61 18.38
N VAL A 596 -15.18 -2.21 18.69
CA VAL A 596 -14.73 -3.45 18.04
C VAL A 596 -15.68 -4.60 18.32
N ILE A 597 -16.09 -4.81 19.58
CA ILE A 597 -17.05 -5.87 19.95
C ILE A 597 -18.40 -5.66 19.26
N ALA A 598 -18.97 -4.47 19.35
CA ALA A 598 -20.23 -4.15 18.69
C ALA A 598 -20.15 -4.39 17.18
N SER A 599 -19.05 -3.99 16.55
CA SER A 599 -18.79 -4.24 15.13
C SER A 599 -18.63 -5.73 14.82
N GLU A 600 -18.00 -6.52 15.70
CA GLU A 600 -17.84 -7.97 15.54
C GLU A 600 -19.20 -8.70 15.56
N LEU A 601 -20.07 -8.30 16.48
CA LEU A 601 -21.43 -8.84 16.64
C LEU A 601 -22.31 -8.48 15.43
N VAL A 602 -22.40 -7.19 15.07
CA VAL A 602 -23.26 -6.70 13.98
C VAL A 602 -22.88 -7.28 12.62
N ASN A 603 -21.57 -7.46 12.37
CA ASN A 603 -21.09 -7.98 11.10
C ASN A 603 -21.00 -9.51 11.04
N GLU A 604 -21.30 -10.21 12.16
CA GLU A 604 -21.19 -11.67 12.29
C GLU A 604 -19.79 -12.20 11.94
N VAL A 605 -18.75 -11.52 12.42
CA VAL A 605 -17.33 -11.80 12.09
C VAL A 605 -16.53 -12.43 13.22
N GLY A 606 -17.18 -12.82 14.32
CA GLY A 606 -16.54 -13.46 15.46
C GLY A 606 -16.20 -14.95 15.27
N ARG A 607 -15.97 -15.66 16.39
CA ARG A 607 -15.49 -17.06 16.41
C ARG A 607 -16.23 -18.04 15.50
N ASN A 608 -17.55 -17.89 15.38
CA ASN A 608 -18.40 -18.81 14.60
C ASN A 608 -18.63 -18.35 13.16
N SER A 609 -17.94 -17.31 12.69
CA SER A 609 -18.19 -16.73 11.36
C SER A 609 -17.86 -17.69 10.20
N SER A 610 -18.75 -17.75 9.21
CA SER A 610 -18.49 -18.40 7.91
C SER A 610 -17.81 -17.47 6.90
N LEU A 611 -17.53 -16.22 7.30
CA LEU A 611 -16.94 -15.19 6.46
C LEU A 611 -15.41 -15.21 6.46
N SER A 612 -14.77 -16.10 7.24
CA SER A 612 -13.31 -16.26 7.30
C SER A 612 -12.90 -17.73 7.27
N ALA A 613 -11.62 -18.00 7.00
CA ALA A 613 -11.03 -19.32 6.84
C ALA A 613 -11.05 -20.20 8.09
N ARG A 614 -11.27 -19.61 9.26
CA ARG A 614 -11.25 -20.28 10.55
C ARG A 614 -12.06 -21.58 10.57
N ASN A 615 -13.32 -21.48 10.19
CA ASN A 615 -14.29 -22.57 10.32
C ASN A 615 -14.26 -23.56 9.14
N PHE A 616 -13.20 -23.54 8.33
CA PHE A 616 -12.99 -24.55 7.30
C PHE A 616 -12.65 -25.91 7.93
N SER A 617 -13.52 -26.90 7.76
CA SER A 617 -13.38 -28.26 8.31
C SER A 617 -12.73 -29.28 7.35
N GLY A 618 -12.52 -28.94 6.07
CA GLY A 618 -11.96 -29.87 5.09
C GLY A 618 -10.46 -30.16 5.25
N SER A 619 -9.97 -31.18 4.53
CA SER A 619 -8.53 -31.44 4.43
C SER A 619 -7.82 -30.38 3.58
N LEU A 620 -6.61 -30.03 4.01
CA LEU A 620 -5.68 -29.10 3.35
C LEU A 620 -4.39 -29.81 2.89
N GLU A 621 -4.26 -31.11 3.13
CA GLU A 621 -3.09 -31.89 2.72
C GLU A 621 -3.00 -31.94 1.19
N GLY A 622 -1.82 -31.65 0.62
CA GLY A 622 -1.60 -31.58 -0.84
C GLY A 622 -2.38 -30.46 -1.57
N VAL A 623 -3.15 -29.63 -0.88
CA VAL A 623 -4.01 -28.62 -1.52
C VAL A 623 -3.22 -27.37 -1.90
N ASN A 624 -3.30 -26.97 -3.17
CA ASN A 624 -2.95 -25.61 -3.59
C ASN A 624 -4.06 -24.65 -3.10
N ILE A 625 -3.75 -23.86 -2.06
CA ILE A 625 -4.72 -22.98 -1.38
C ILE A 625 -5.33 -21.99 -2.37
N ILE A 626 -4.50 -21.30 -3.15
CA ILE A 626 -4.94 -20.34 -4.16
C ILE A 626 -5.76 -21.01 -5.27
N GLY A 627 -5.35 -22.19 -5.75
CA GLY A 627 -6.09 -22.94 -6.76
C GLY A 627 -7.49 -23.35 -6.29
N LYS A 628 -7.62 -23.78 -5.03
CA LYS A 628 -8.88 -24.24 -4.45
C LYS A 628 -9.79 -23.11 -4.00
N PHE A 629 -9.22 -22.06 -3.41
CA PHE A 629 -9.95 -21.01 -2.70
C PHE A 629 -9.88 -19.65 -3.40
N GLY A 630 -9.07 -19.48 -4.44
CA GLY A 630 -8.95 -18.22 -5.19
C GLY A 630 -10.25 -17.84 -5.91
N TYR A 631 -10.86 -18.81 -6.60
CA TYR A 631 -12.12 -18.62 -7.35
C TYR A 631 -13.16 -19.67 -6.97
N ARG A 632 -14.45 -19.30 -7.14
CA ARG A 632 -15.57 -20.26 -7.05
C ARG A 632 -15.54 -21.19 -8.26
N GLY A 633 -15.24 -22.48 -8.04
CA GLY A 633 -15.40 -23.54 -9.05
C GLY A 633 -16.86 -23.73 -9.46
N PHE A 634 -17.08 -24.42 -10.59
CA PHE A 634 -18.42 -24.76 -11.10
C PHE A 634 -19.18 -25.79 -10.24
N ILE A 635 -18.53 -26.41 -9.24
CA ILE A 635 -19.11 -27.50 -8.45
C ILE A 635 -20.02 -26.95 -7.34
N PRO A 636 -21.33 -27.26 -7.32
CA PRO A 636 -22.31 -26.54 -6.49
C PRO A 636 -22.40 -26.94 -5.01
N MET A 637 -21.66 -27.96 -4.54
CA MET A 637 -22.04 -28.71 -3.33
C MET A 637 -21.27 -28.43 -2.02
N LEU A 638 -20.22 -27.58 -1.99
CA LEU A 638 -19.47 -27.32 -0.74
C LEU A 638 -19.88 -26.00 -0.06
N PRO A 639 -19.86 -25.93 1.29
CA PRO A 639 -20.22 -24.72 2.04
C PRO A 639 -19.44 -23.51 1.54
N LEU A 640 -20.19 -22.48 1.16
CA LEU A 640 -19.75 -21.31 0.40
C LEU A 640 -19.05 -20.29 1.30
N MET A 641 -17.85 -20.58 1.80
CA MET A 641 -17.03 -19.58 2.51
C MET A 641 -16.77 -18.36 1.62
N ARG A 642 -16.89 -17.16 2.19
CA ARG A 642 -16.88 -15.87 1.45
C ARG A 642 -15.65 -14.99 1.69
N PHE A 643 -14.71 -15.38 2.56
CA PHE A 643 -13.47 -14.65 2.92
C PHE A 643 -13.61 -13.12 2.91
N ARG A 644 -14.59 -12.61 3.67
CA ARG A 644 -14.84 -11.17 3.83
C ARG A 644 -14.31 -10.61 5.14
N ALA A 645 -13.89 -11.48 6.06
CA ALA A 645 -13.38 -11.11 7.37
C ALA A 645 -12.08 -11.86 7.66
N THR A 646 -11.29 -11.32 8.57
CA THR A 646 -10.07 -11.99 9.05
C THR A 646 -10.44 -13.28 9.80
N PRO A 647 -9.63 -14.35 9.69
CA PRO A 647 -9.78 -15.54 10.53
C PRO A 647 -9.30 -15.32 11.97
N HIS A 648 -8.55 -14.24 12.22
CA HIS A 648 -7.92 -13.92 13.50
C HIS A 648 -8.73 -12.80 14.18
N CYS A 649 -9.87 -13.15 14.78
CA CYS A 649 -10.70 -12.15 15.47
C CYS A 649 -10.05 -11.74 16.80
N LEU A 650 -10.65 -10.76 17.49
CA LEU A 650 -10.09 -10.22 18.72
C LEU A 650 -9.78 -11.32 19.75
N MET A 651 -10.72 -12.23 19.98
CA MET A 651 -10.49 -13.29 20.96
C MET A 651 -9.37 -14.25 20.60
N ASP A 652 -9.12 -14.52 19.33
CA ASP A 652 -8.04 -15.45 18.96
C ASP A 652 -6.69 -14.85 19.22
N TRP A 653 -6.57 -13.56 18.90
CA TRP A 653 -5.37 -12.80 19.14
C TRP A 653 -5.05 -12.78 20.64
N LEU A 654 -6.06 -12.52 21.48
CA LEU A 654 -5.93 -12.55 22.93
C LEU A 654 -5.57 -13.95 23.46
N GLN A 655 -6.21 -14.99 22.95
CA GLN A 655 -5.91 -16.37 23.33
C GLN A 655 -4.46 -16.75 22.97
N TYR A 656 -4.00 -16.37 21.78
CA TYR A 656 -2.62 -16.59 21.34
C TYR A 656 -1.62 -15.84 22.25
N GLU A 657 -1.89 -14.58 22.60
CA GLU A 657 -1.06 -13.82 23.54
C GLU A 657 -1.03 -14.45 24.94
N TYR A 658 -2.17 -14.92 25.43
CA TYR A 658 -2.27 -15.57 26.73
C TYR A 658 -1.44 -16.87 26.78
N GLU A 659 -1.55 -17.71 25.75
CA GLU A 659 -0.81 -18.98 25.64
C GLU A 659 0.70 -18.76 25.48
N THR A 660 1.11 -17.83 24.62
CA THR A 660 2.53 -17.56 24.37
C THR A 660 3.22 -16.88 25.56
N SER A 661 2.51 -16.04 26.32
CA SER A 661 3.04 -15.41 27.53
C SER A 661 3.26 -16.40 28.70
N SER A 662 2.76 -17.64 28.62
CA SER A 662 2.99 -18.69 29.67
C SER A 662 4.33 -19.37 29.53
N ASN A 663 4.82 -19.44 28.30
CA ASN A 663 6.01 -20.20 28.00
C ASN A 663 7.23 -19.32 28.30
N ASN A 664 7.90 -19.56 29.42
CA ASN A 664 9.25 -19.03 29.69
C ASN A 664 10.30 -19.55 28.68
N ARG A 665 9.89 -20.40 27.73
CA ARG A 665 10.71 -20.77 26.59
C ARG A 665 10.74 -19.62 25.61
N HIS A 666 11.91 -19.00 25.44
CA HIS A 666 12.20 -18.25 24.22
C HIS A 666 11.76 -19.11 23.02
N PRO A 667 10.96 -18.57 22.06
CA PRO A 667 10.48 -19.37 20.92
C PRO A 667 11.62 -19.85 20.01
N PHE A 668 12.84 -19.33 20.19
CA PHE A 668 14.02 -19.72 19.44
C PHE A 668 14.76 -20.83 20.18
N VAL A 669 14.26 -22.05 20.06
CA VAL A 669 15.06 -23.25 20.34
C VAL A 669 16.09 -23.36 19.21
N ALA A 670 17.37 -23.20 19.56
CA ALA A 670 18.47 -23.54 18.66
C ALA A 670 18.34 -25.02 18.28
N ASN A 671 18.30 -25.32 16.97
CA ASN A 671 18.00 -26.61 16.32
C ASN A 671 16.54 -26.80 15.86
N SER A 672 15.90 -25.77 15.33
CA SER A 672 14.61 -25.89 14.65
C SER A 672 14.80 -26.28 13.18
N THR A 673 13.99 -27.21 12.65
CA THR A 673 14.01 -27.54 11.22
C THR A 673 13.56 -26.35 10.37
N THR A 674 13.83 -26.34 9.06
CA THR A 674 13.35 -25.25 8.16
C THR A 674 11.82 -25.12 8.17
N GLN A 675 11.09 -26.20 8.46
CA GLN A 675 9.62 -26.19 8.59
C GLN A 675 9.17 -25.42 9.85
N ASP A 676 9.90 -25.54 10.95
CA ASP A 676 9.62 -24.81 12.19
C ASP A 676 9.86 -23.31 12.01
N ALA A 677 10.88 -22.93 11.23
CA ALA A 677 11.14 -21.54 10.87
C ALA A 677 10.03 -20.94 9.99
N GLU A 678 9.53 -21.68 9.00
CA GLU A 678 8.38 -21.26 8.18
C GLU A 678 7.14 -21.05 9.07
N LEU A 679 6.77 -22.05 9.87
CA LEU A 679 5.58 -21.99 10.73
C LEU A 679 5.64 -20.83 11.72
N THR A 680 6.79 -20.64 12.37
CA THR A 680 7.00 -19.56 13.35
C THR A 680 6.90 -18.18 12.69
N THR A 681 7.50 -18.01 11.51
CA THR A 681 7.46 -16.75 10.77
C THR A 681 6.04 -16.41 10.31
N LEU A 682 5.30 -17.38 9.76
CA LEU A 682 3.92 -17.16 9.32
C LEU A 682 2.98 -16.81 10.49
N LYS A 683 3.12 -17.48 11.65
CA LYS A 683 2.36 -17.15 12.86
C LYS A 683 2.67 -15.73 13.34
N ALA A 684 3.94 -15.36 13.40
CA ALA A 684 4.36 -14.02 13.81
C ALA A 684 3.81 -12.94 12.85
N ILE A 685 3.80 -13.20 11.54
CA ILE A 685 3.20 -12.28 10.55
C ILE A 685 1.70 -12.16 10.79
N LEU A 686 0.95 -13.27 10.85
CA LEU A 686 -0.50 -13.23 11.08
C LEU A 686 -0.87 -12.46 12.37
N HIS A 687 -0.01 -12.56 13.40
CA HIS A 687 -0.21 -11.95 14.70
C HIS A 687 0.13 -10.44 14.76
N SER A 688 1.06 -9.99 13.93
CA SER A 688 1.56 -8.62 13.92
C SER A 688 1.11 -7.80 12.70
N LEU A 689 0.53 -8.42 11.68
CA LEU A 689 0.14 -7.75 10.43
C LEU A 689 -0.90 -6.65 10.70
N THR A 690 -0.60 -5.44 10.23
CA THR A 690 -1.53 -4.30 10.23
C THR A 690 -1.52 -3.64 8.86
N PRO A 691 -2.67 -3.14 8.37
CA PRO A 691 -2.73 -2.27 7.19
C PRO A 691 -2.13 -0.88 7.49
N PRO A 692 -2.03 0.03 6.50
CA PRO A 692 -1.75 1.44 6.75
C PRO A 692 -2.72 2.06 7.77
N GLU A 693 -2.20 2.90 8.67
CA GLU A 693 -2.98 3.54 9.75
C GLU A 693 -3.69 4.83 9.31
N SER A 694 -3.51 5.26 8.06
CA SER A 694 -4.14 6.47 7.52
C SER A 694 -4.44 6.40 6.03
N LEU A 695 -5.31 7.30 5.57
CA LEU A 695 -5.61 7.59 4.16
C LEU A 695 -5.65 9.11 3.94
N ALA A 696 -4.79 9.61 3.06
CA ALA A 696 -4.81 11.02 2.67
C ALA A 696 -5.60 11.25 1.38
N TYR A 697 -6.50 12.22 1.39
CA TYR A 697 -7.07 12.87 0.20
C TYR A 697 -6.27 14.14 -0.12
N HIS A 698 -6.29 14.57 -1.38
CA HIS A 698 -5.56 15.75 -1.82
C HIS A 698 -6.45 16.94 -2.12
N TYR A 699 -7.71 16.68 -2.45
CA TYR A 699 -8.65 17.72 -2.85
C TYR A 699 -9.95 17.67 -2.05
N THR A 700 -10.26 16.56 -1.39
CA THR A 700 -11.55 16.32 -0.76
C THR A 700 -11.41 16.27 0.76
N GLU A 701 -12.00 17.24 1.44
CA GLU A 701 -12.12 17.24 2.89
C GLU A 701 -13.31 16.36 3.29
N PHE A 702 -13.03 15.17 3.83
CA PHE A 702 -14.06 14.27 4.33
C PHE A 702 -13.47 13.24 5.32
N PRO A 703 -14.08 13.01 6.50
CA PRO A 703 -13.54 12.11 7.52
C PRO A 703 -13.87 10.62 7.29
N TYR A 704 -14.45 10.25 6.15
CA TYR A 704 -14.85 8.87 5.84
C TYR A 704 -14.38 8.43 4.45
N LEU A 705 -14.51 7.14 4.16
CA LEU A 705 -14.32 6.61 2.80
C LEU A 705 -15.33 7.26 1.85
N LEU A 706 -14.83 7.82 0.74
CA LEU A 706 -15.66 8.50 -0.25
C LEU A 706 -16.65 7.53 -0.91
N PRO A 707 -17.95 7.88 -0.99
CA PRO A 707 -18.96 7.05 -1.64
C PRO A 707 -18.82 7.09 -3.17
N ASN A 708 -18.98 5.94 -3.82
CA ASN A 708 -18.84 5.80 -5.28
C ASN A 708 -20.16 5.30 -5.91
N SER A 709 -21.25 6.03 -5.67
CA SER A 709 -22.63 5.62 -6.01
C SER A 709 -23.07 5.93 -7.44
N ALA A 710 -22.38 6.83 -8.14
CA ALA A 710 -22.82 7.31 -9.45
C ALA A 710 -23.06 6.17 -10.47
N GLY A 711 -24.20 6.24 -11.17
CA GLY A 711 -24.61 5.23 -12.16
C GLY A 711 -23.74 5.25 -13.42
N ASN A 712 -23.69 4.13 -14.14
CA ASN A 712 -22.86 4.00 -15.36
C ASN A 712 -23.21 4.98 -16.47
N MET A 713 -24.49 5.39 -16.59
CA MET A 713 -24.88 6.37 -17.60
C MET A 713 -24.24 7.75 -17.31
N HIS A 714 -24.28 8.20 -16.05
CA HIS A 714 -23.61 9.45 -15.66
C HIS A 714 -22.10 9.37 -15.91
N ARG A 715 -21.46 8.25 -15.55
CA ARG A 715 -20.05 7.99 -15.82
C ARG A 715 -19.72 8.04 -17.31
N LEU A 716 -20.54 7.43 -18.15
CA LEU A 716 -20.34 7.43 -19.60
C LEU A 716 -20.49 8.84 -20.17
N THR A 717 -21.45 9.62 -19.68
CA THR A 717 -21.60 11.03 -20.07
C THR A 717 -20.36 11.83 -19.72
N VAL A 718 -19.85 11.72 -18.48
CA VAL A 718 -18.62 12.42 -18.09
C VAL A 718 -17.42 11.92 -18.88
N ALA A 719 -17.29 10.60 -19.08
CA ALA A 719 -16.20 10.02 -19.87
C ALA A 719 -16.13 10.61 -21.29
N LEU A 720 -17.27 10.85 -21.93
CA LEU A 720 -17.35 11.34 -23.31
C LEU A 720 -17.36 12.88 -23.41
N SER A 721 -17.93 13.58 -22.43
CA SER A 721 -18.22 15.01 -22.53
C SER A 721 -17.55 15.88 -21.45
N SER A 722 -16.71 15.31 -20.58
CA SER A 722 -16.04 15.99 -19.46
C SER A 722 -16.99 16.44 -18.33
N CYS A 723 -16.44 17.02 -17.26
CA CYS A 723 -17.13 17.57 -16.10
C CYS A 723 -16.35 18.74 -15.48
N SER A 724 -16.94 19.37 -14.45
CA SER A 724 -16.34 20.51 -13.76
C SER A 724 -15.01 20.16 -13.08
N ARG A 725 -14.16 21.17 -12.86
CA ARG A 725 -12.89 21.01 -12.12
C ARG A 725 -13.08 20.35 -10.75
N GLY A 726 -14.13 20.72 -10.02
CA GLY A 726 -14.44 20.12 -8.72
C GLY A 726 -14.74 18.63 -8.81
N ASP A 727 -15.46 18.20 -9.85
CA ASP A 727 -15.76 16.77 -10.07
C ASP A 727 -14.51 15.98 -10.44
N LEU A 728 -13.59 16.55 -11.25
CA LEU A 728 -12.32 15.90 -11.61
C LEU A 728 -11.45 15.66 -10.37
N ARG A 729 -11.36 16.67 -9.49
CA ARG A 729 -10.64 16.57 -8.21
C ARG A 729 -11.26 15.56 -7.26
N TYR A 730 -12.59 15.53 -7.18
CA TYR A 730 -13.31 14.50 -6.43
C TYR A 730 -13.03 13.09 -7.00
N LEU A 731 -13.08 12.93 -8.32
CA LEU A 731 -12.76 11.67 -9.00
C LEU A 731 -11.34 11.18 -8.69
N PHE A 732 -10.38 12.09 -8.58
CA PHE A 732 -9.02 11.78 -8.16
C PHE A 732 -9.00 11.15 -6.75
N ASP A 733 -9.60 11.79 -5.76
CA ASP A 733 -9.62 11.22 -4.41
C ASP A 733 -10.51 9.98 -4.30
N LEU A 734 -11.55 9.88 -5.13
CA LEU A 734 -12.39 8.69 -5.24
C LEU A 734 -11.58 7.48 -5.74
N GLY A 735 -10.67 7.71 -6.69
CA GLY A 735 -9.70 6.73 -7.14
C GLY A 735 -8.77 6.26 -6.03
N ARG A 736 -8.23 7.20 -5.23
CA ARG A 736 -7.45 6.88 -4.02
C ARG A 736 -8.27 6.04 -3.04
N CYS A 737 -9.51 6.45 -2.76
CA CYS A 737 -10.40 5.74 -1.85
C CYS A 737 -10.70 4.29 -2.29
N ASP A 738 -10.97 4.04 -3.57
CA ASP A 738 -11.23 2.69 -4.06
C ASP A 738 -9.97 1.81 -4.11
N ALA A 739 -8.80 2.39 -4.39
CA ALA A 739 -7.53 1.69 -4.25
C ALA A 739 -7.28 1.30 -2.78
N PHE A 740 -7.64 2.16 -1.81
CA PHE A 740 -7.57 1.84 -0.39
C PHE A 740 -8.56 0.72 0.01
N ARG A 741 -9.80 0.76 -0.49
CA ARG A 741 -10.76 -0.36 -0.30
C ARG A 741 -10.19 -1.68 -0.81
N TRP A 742 -9.58 -1.66 -2.00
CA TRP A 742 -8.94 -2.85 -2.57
C TRP A 742 -7.81 -3.35 -1.67
N LEU A 743 -6.94 -2.44 -1.21
CA LEU A 743 -5.83 -2.76 -0.33
C LEU A 743 -6.30 -3.47 0.95
N ILE A 744 -7.29 -2.93 1.66
CA ILE A 744 -7.80 -3.57 2.89
C ILE A 744 -8.39 -4.96 2.59
N ASN A 745 -9.02 -5.15 1.43
CA ASN A 745 -9.48 -6.47 1.01
C ASN A 745 -8.32 -7.43 0.69
N GLU A 746 -7.18 -6.95 0.19
CA GLU A 746 -5.97 -7.76 0.03
C GLU A 746 -5.42 -8.21 1.38
N TYR A 747 -5.38 -7.33 2.40
CA TYR A 747 -4.98 -7.70 3.76
C TYR A 747 -5.88 -8.79 4.35
N ILE A 748 -7.21 -8.60 4.30
CA ILE A 748 -8.18 -9.60 4.77
C ILE A 748 -7.95 -10.94 4.05
N SER A 749 -7.78 -10.90 2.73
CA SER A 749 -7.52 -12.10 1.92
C SER A 749 -6.21 -12.78 2.31
N PHE A 750 -5.15 -12.00 2.51
CA PHE A 750 -3.84 -12.50 2.91
C PHE A 750 -3.87 -13.18 4.28
N GLU A 751 -4.58 -12.62 5.25
CA GLU A 751 -4.74 -13.27 6.57
C GLU A 751 -5.51 -14.60 6.48
N ASN A 752 -6.53 -14.66 5.62
CA ASN A 752 -7.21 -15.92 5.34
C ASN A 752 -6.27 -16.96 4.70
N TRP A 753 -5.41 -16.53 3.77
CA TRP A 753 -4.39 -17.41 3.19
C TRP A 753 -3.35 -17.85 4.22
N LEU A 754 -2.83 -16.93 5.04
CA LEU A 754 -1.87 -17.22 6.13
C LEU A 754 -2.43 -18.27 7.07
N TYR A 755 -3.68 -18.08 7.53
CA TYR A 755 -4.34 -19.03 8.42
C TYR A 755 -4.48 -20.42 7.80
N LEU A 756 -4.88 -20.50 6.52
CA LEU A 756 -4.98 -21.78 5.82
C LEU A 756 -3.61 -22.45 5.66
N ARG A 757 -2.54 -21.68 5.38
CA ARG A 757 -1.18 -22.21 5.25
C ARG A 757 -0.64 -22.69 6.59
N ILE A 758 -0.83 -21.93 7.67
CA ILE A 758 -0.46 -22.34 9.03
C ILE A 758 -1.16 -23.67 9.39
N LYS A 759 -2.49 -23.74 9.18
CA LYS A 759 -3.28 -24.96 9.43
C LYS A 759 -2.82 -26.15 8.57
N GLN A 760 -2.33 -25.89 7.35
CA GLN A 760 -1.77 -26.92 6.46
C GLN A 760 -0.45 -27.48 7.01
N LEU A 761 0.44 -26.61 7.51
CA LEU A 761 1.73 -27.00 8.09
C LEU A 761 1.58 -27.74 9.43
N GLU A 762 0.73 -27.25 10.33
CA GLU A 762 0.47 -27.88 11.63
C GLU A 762 -0.06 -29.31 11.52
N LYS A 763 -0.84 -29.60 10.47
CA LYS A 763 -1.35 -30.95 10.22
C LYS A 763 -0.25 -31.92 9.75
N ARG A 764 0.77 -31.44 9.03
CA ARG A 764 1.91 -32.25 8.56
C ARG A 764 2.87 -32.61 9.67
N ALA A 765 3.02 -31.75 10.69
CA ALA A 765 3.85 -32.00 11.85
C ALA A 765 3.37 -33.20 12.70
N LYS A 766 2.18 -33.78 12.43
CA LYS A 766 1.76 -35.07 12.96
C LYS A 766 2.35 -36.19 12.07
N PRO A 767 3.31 -36.99 12.55
CA PRO A 767 4.02 -37.94 11.70
C PRO A 767 3.07 -39.02 11.18
N LYS A 768 2.88 -39.05 9.85
CA LYS A 768 2.60 -40.30 9.14
C LYS A 768 3.86 -40.66 8.37
N SER A 769 4.27 -41.91 8.54
CA SER A 769 5.44 -42.52 7.93
C SER A 769 5.51 -42.25 6.42
N GLY A 770 6.59 -41.59 6.03
CA GLY A 770 7.15 -41.62 4.68
C GLY A 770 6.35 -40.94 3.57
N VAL A 771 6.56 -39.63 3.38
CA VAL A 771 6.82 -39.03 2.06
C VAL A 771 7.71 -37.80 2.27
N SER A 772 8.92 -37.87 1.73
CA SER A 772 9.85 -36.74 1.57
C SER A 772 9.54 -35.98 0.28
N SER A 773 9.85 -34.68 0.29
CA SER A 773 9.89 -33.72 -0.83
C SER A 773 8.55 -33.20 -1.38
N ASP A 774 8.57 -31.93 -1.79
CA ASP A 774 7.53 -31.15 -2.47
C ASP A 774 6.36 -30.59 -1.66
N LEU A 775 6.58 -29.39 -1.07
CA LEU A 775 5.59 -28.30 -0.93
C LEU A 775 6.20 -27.05 -0.26
N ARG A 776 7.46 -26.70 -0.60
CA ARG A 776 7.77 -25.27 -0.80
C ARG A 776 6.75 -24.75 -1.82
N CYS A 777 6.46 -23.46 -1.87
CA CYS A 777 5.85 -22.94 -3.11
C CYS A 777 6.89 -23.18 -4.20
N ASN A 778 6.90 -24.37 -4.81
CA ASN A 778 7.98 -24.82 -5.70
C ASN A 778 8.09 -23.77 -6.80
N ASP A 779 9.18 -23.01 -6.71
CA ASP A 779 9.71 -22.15 -7.76
C ASP A 779 10.32 -22.99 -8.87
N SER A 780 9.63 -24.05 -9.30
CA SER A 780 9.87 -24.66 -10.60
C SER A 780 9.22 -23.83 -11.71
N ASN A 781 9.46 -22.52 -11.68
CA ASN A 781 9.45 -21.71 -12.87
C ASN A 781 10.88 -21.19 -13.09
N HIS A 782 11.78 -22.12 -13.40
CA HIS A 782 12.63 -21.94 -14.57
C HIS A 782 11.73 -21.76 -15.82
N GLN A 783 10.90 -20.72 -15.85
CA GLN A 783 10.19 -20.30 -17.05
C GLN A 783 11.26 -19.69 -17.93
N HIS A 784 11.70 -20.46 -18.93
CA HIS A 784 12.63 -20.09 -20.00
C HIS A 784 13.68 -19.06 -19.56
N LYS A 785 14.75 -19.52 -18.91
CA LYS A 785 16.01 -18.77 -18.89
C LYS A 785 16.42 -18.56 -20.36
N ASN A 786 16.06 -17.42 -20.95
CA ASN A 786 16.92 -16.87 -21.98
C ASN A 786 18.25 -16.57 -21.28
N ALA A 787 19.36 -17.07 -21.81
CA ALA A 787 20.67 -16.96 -21.16
C ALA A 787 21.06 -15.51 -20.81
N ASP A 788 20.46 -14.53 -21.48
CA ASP A 788 20.79 -13.11 -21.38
C ASP A 788 19.83 -12.27 -20.48
N GLU A 789 18.76 -12.85 -19.93
CA GLU A 789 17.80 -12.05 -19.14
C GLU A 789 18.23 -11.91 -17.68
N LEU A 790 18.39 -10.67 -17.19
CA LEU A 790 18.73 -10.39 -15.79
C LEU A 790 17.51 -10.42 -14.85
N PRO A 791 17.67 -10.84 -13.58
CA PRO A 791 16.65 -10.70 -12.55
C PRO A 791 16.23 -9.24 -12.32
N ILE A 792 15.00 -9.02 -11.86
CA ILE A 792 14.44 -7.69 -11.60
C ILE A 792 15.25 -6.90 -10.57
N HIS A 793 15.75 -7.54 -9.51
CA HIS A 793 16.57 -6.85 -8.50
C HIS A 793 17.90 -6.38 -9.08
N VAL A 794 18.54 -7.18 -9.93
CA VAL A 794 19.78 -6.80 -10.65
C VAL A 794 19.50 -5.63 -11.61
N LYS A 795 18.42 -5.70 -12.40
CA LYS A 795 18.00 -4.61 -13.29
C LYS A 795 17.77 -3.31 -12.51
N GLN A 796 17.11 -3.38 -11.34
CA GLN A 796 16.89 -2.22 -10.48
C GLN A 796 18.21 -1.69 -9.90
N LYS A 797 19.08 -2.57 -9.42
CA LYS A 797 20.39 -2.19 -8.89
C LYS A 797 21.19 -1.40 -9.93
N LEU A 798 21.32 -1.93 -11.15
CA LEU A 798 22.01 -1.25 -12.25
C LEU A 798 21.40 0.12 -12.58
N LEU A 799 20.07 0.21 -12.68
CA LEU A 799 19.36 1.47 -12.94
C LEU A 799 19.68 2.53 -11.86
N LEU A 800 19.68 2.12 -10.59
CA LEU A 800 20.00 3.02 -9.49
C LEU A 800 21.46 3.45 -9.52
N SER A 801 22.40 2.52 -9.71
CA SER A 801 23.83 2.82 -9.81
C SER A 801 24.13 3.79 -10.96
N GLU A 802 23.56 3.57 -12.14
CA GLU A 802 23.70 4.47 -13.29
C GLU A 802 23.17 5.89 -12.99
N CYS A 803 22.03 6.00 -12.32
CA CYS A 803 21.45 7.30 -11.97
C CYS A 803 22.24 8.02 -10.88
N LEU A 804 22.72 7.29 -9.88
CA LEU A 804 23.51 7.83 -8.78
C LEU A 804 24.93 8.23 -9.24
N ASP A 805 25.49 7.58 -10.25
CA ASP A 805 26.80 7.97 -10.82
C ASP A 805 26.76 9.36 -11.47
N LEU A 806 25.59 9.82 -11.93
CA LEU A 806 25.42 11.20 -12.42
C LEU A 806 25.44 12.25 -11.31
N MET A 807 25.27 11.83 -10.05
CA MET A 807 25.21 12.73 -8.90
C MET A 807 26.59 12.97 -8.28
N GLU A 808 26.75 14.13 -7.64
CA GLU A 808 27.98 14.50 -6.96
C GLU A 808 28.11 13.71 -5.64
N LYS A 809 29.16 12.90 -5.50
CA LYS A 809 29.35 12.00 -4.34
C LYS A 809 29.26 12.73 -3.00
N LYS A 810 29.84 13.94 -2.90
CA LYS A 810 29.80 14.76 -1.67
C LYS A 810 28.37 15.13 -1.27
N GLU A 811 27.51 15.43 -2.24
CA GLU A 811 26.11 15.78 -1.99
C GLU A 811 25.29 14.54 -1.60
N ILE A 812 25.54 13.39 -2.23
CA ILE A 812 24.93 12.11 -1.83
C ILE A 812 25.29 11.77 -0.38
N THR A 813 26.56 11.94 0.02
CA THR A 813 26.99 11.70 1.41
C THR A 813 26.29 12.65 2.38
N LYS A 814 26.14 13.94 2.04
CA LYS A 814 25.37 14.89 2.87
C LYS A 814 23.92 14.46 3.04
N LEU A 815 23.30 13.92 2.00
CA LEU A 815 21.92 13.41 2.06
C LEU A 815 21.79 12.18 2.98
N ARG A 816 22.85 11.36 3.12
CA ARG A 816 22.89 10.22 4.06
C ARG A 816 23.04 10.66 5.51
N SER A 817 23.80 11.74 5.75
CA SER A 817 24.19 12.21 7.07
C SER A 817 23.22 13.22 7.70
N MET A 818 22.07 13.53 7.08
CA MET A 818 21.08 14.41 7.69
C MET A 818 20.50 13.69 8.92
N PRO A 819 20.76 14.16 10.15
CA PRO A 819 20.20 13.52 11.33
C PRO A 819 18.68 13.64 11.29
N VAL A 820 18.00 12.58 11.69
CA VAL A 820 16.64 12.68 12.22
C VAL A 820 16.79 13.47 13.53
N GLU A 821 16.44 14.75 13.52
CA GLU A 821 16.39 15.61 14.71
C GLU A 821 15.17 15.22 15.56
N GLY A 822 15.26 14.06 16.19
CA GLY A 822 14.19 13.57 17.06
C GLY A 822 14.60 12.27 17.73
N GLU A 823 15.16 12.41 18.93
CA GLU A 823 15.54 11.33 19.86
C GLU A 823 16.73 10.46 19.45
N LYS A 824 17.76 10.47 20.31
CA LYS A 824 18.79 9.42 20.30
C LYS A 824 18.10 8.05 20.33
N PRO A 825 18.52 7.05 19.55
CA PRO A 825 17.91 5.73 19.57
C PRO A 825 18.26 5.05 20.90
N GLN A 826 17.48 5.33 21.93
CA GLN A 826 17.39 4.46 23.09
C GLN A 826 16.82 3.14 22.55
N LYS A 827 17.58 2.05 22.69
CA LYS A 827 17.23 0.69 22.24
C LYS A 827 15.81 0.33 22.68
N CYS A 828 14.82 0.61 21.85
CA CYS A 828 13.44 0.21 22.07
C CYS A 828 13.01 -0.62 20.87
N LEU A 829 12.58 -1.86 21.13
CA LEU A 829 11.93 -2.72 20.15
C LEU A 829 10.70 -1.98 19.59
N SER A 830 10.80 -1.33 18.44
CA SER A 830 9.64 -0.70 17.81
C SER A 830 8.83 -1.76 17.06
N LEU A 831 7.50 -1.62 17.07
CA LEU A 831 6.61 -2.49 16.31
C LEU A 831 6.94 -2.46 14.80
N SER A 832 7.43 -1.32 14.31
CA SER A 832 7.87 -1.17 12.91
C SER A 832 9.10 -2.03 12.60
N ALA A 833 10.14 -1.96 13.43
CA ALA A 833 11.36 -2.75 13.26
C ALA A 833 11.08 -4.26 13.31
N MET A 834 10.18 -4.71 14.19
CA MET A 834 9.73 -6.10 14.22
C MET A 834 9.05 -6.51 12.91
N LYS A 835 8.08 -5.73 12.44
CA LYS A 835 7.35 -6.01 11.18
C LYS A 835 8.30 -6.05 9.98
N ASN A 836 9.26 -5.12 9.93
CA ASN A 836 10.29 -5.08 8.91
C ASN A 836 11.10 -6.38 8.86
N ARG A 837 11.65 -6.80 10.02
CA ARG A 837 12.45 -8.03 10.11
C ARG A 837 11.62 -9.27 9.75
N LEU A 838 10.36 -9.35 10.17
CA LEU A 838 9.45 -10.43 9.79
C LEU A 838 9.18 -10.48 8.28
N ALA A 839 8.99 -9.32 7.64
CA ALA A 839 8.84 -9.25 6.19
C ALA A 839 10.11 -9.73 5.47
N ARG A 840 11.29 -9.33 5.92
CA ARG A 840 12.58 -9.80 5.37
C ARG A 840 12.76 -11.31 5.54
N ARG A 841 12.49 -11.87 6.73
CA ARG A 841 12.52 -13.33 6.96
C ARG A 841 11.60 -14.08 5.99
N ALA A 842 10.39 -13.58 5.78
CA ALA A 842 9.45 -14.19 4.86
C ALA A 842 9.92 -14.16 3.39
N LEU A 843 10.59 -13.07 2.98
CA LEU A 843 11.21 -12.94 1.67
C LEU A 843 12.42 -13.87 1.52
N MET A 844 13.28 -13.98 2.53
CA MET A 844 14.46 -14.85 2.53
C MET A 844 14.11 -16.33 2.35
N ILE A 845 13.05 -16.81 3.02
CA ILE A 845 12.64 -18.23 2.96
C ILE A 845 11.67 -18.49 1.78
N GLY A 846 11.12 -17.44 1.15
CA GLY A 846 10.22 -17.57 0.01
C GLY A 846 8.87 -18.21 0.35
N ILE A 847 8.35 -17.96 1.57
CA ILE A 847 7.20 -18.70 2.12
C ILE A 847 5.83 -18.08 1.78
N ILE A 848 5.79 -16.87 1.22
CA ILE A 848 4.56 -16.15 0.87
C ILE A 848 4.17 -16.41 -0.58
N ASP A 849 2.91 -16.75 -0.82
CA ASP A 849 2.37 -16.93 -2.17
C ASP A 849 2.52 -15.64 -3.00
N LYS A 850 2.91 -15.79 -4.27
CA LYS A 850 3.14 -14.71 -5.23
C LYS A 850 1.98 -13.73 -5.33
N GLN A 851 0.75 -14.15 -5.00
CA GLN A 851 -0.40 -13.24 -4.99
C GLN A 851 -0.32 -12.13 -3.94
N TYR A 852 0.42 -12.32 -2.84
CA TYR A 852 0.44 -11.42 -1.68
C TYR A 852 1.80 -10.81 -1.36
N THR A 853 2.86 -11.19 -2.08
CA THR A 853 4.23 -10.68 -1.88
C THR A 853 4.32 -9.14 -1.95
N HIS A 854 3.46 -8.50 -2.74
CA HIS A 854 3.37 -7.05 -2.83
C HIS A 854 3.05 -6.38 -1.48
N LEU A 855 2.32 -7.05 -0.57
CA LEU A 855 2.02 -6.53 0.76
C LEU A 855 3.28 -6.35 1.63
N LEU A 856 4.31 -7.17 1.38
CA LEU A 856 5.60 -7.04 2.05
C LEU A 856 6.47 -5.92 1.48
N CYS A 857 6.04 -5.26 0.40
CA CYS A 857 6.78 -4.18 -0.25
C CYS A 857 6.31 -2.79 0.18
N HIS A 858 5.30 -2.69 1.04
CA HIS A 858 4.69 -1.41 1.38
C HIS A 858 5.63 -0.51 2.16
N SER A 859 5.64 0.78 1.82
CA SER A 859 6.56 1.77 2.39
C SER A 859 6.61 1.76 3.92
N TYR A 860 5.46 1.77 4.59
CA TYR A 860 5.37 1.81 6.06
C TYR A 860 5.90 0.55 6.80
N ILE A 861 6.21 -0.54 6.08
CA ILE A 861 6.87 -1.73 6.67
C ILE A 861 8.40 -1.53 6.68
N TRP A 862 8.93 -0.65 5.83
CA TRP A 862 10.36 -0.45 5.64
C TRP A 862 10.86 0.89 6.16
N GLU A 863 10.03 1.93 6.07
CA GLU A 863 10.27 3.25 6.66
C GLU A 863 9.99 3.16 8.17
N GLY A 864 11.04 3.22 9.01
CA GLY A 864 10.93 3.02 10.45
C GLY A 864 12.13 3.48 11.24
#